data_AF-A0A1M7GMU3-F1
#
_entry.id   AF-A0A1M7GMU3-F1
#
_cell.length_a   1.000
_cell.length_b   1.000
_cell.length_c   1.000
_cell.angle_alpha   90.00
_cell.angle_beta   90.00
_cell.angle_gamma   90.00
#
_symmetry.space_group_name_H-M   'P 1'
#
loop_
_entity.id
_entity.type
_entity.pdbx_description
1 polymer ?
#
loop_
_entity_poly.entity_id
_entity_poly.type
_entity_poly.pdbx_seq_one_letter_code
_entity_poly.pdbx_strand_id
1 'polypeptide(L)'
;MIFLFEEHPYDFKFLKKVIGHGEGDLKYRSKSGFNTETTKDGVKINGVGYCFFNGQPVFVLPKVFLDENGQKAFGIDIDAEGKDCFGNQKEEDQSISVEQRKFFSSISLWLYSAIDKYNKNSEGTKDNGVATPPQSESRNFKKNDRYATLLDIMSSMELFYKKNQSLFVFVAKNKHSGNHKINWQRTVNKKTPFIQDGVPIYMDLVKKAKVFDLDDRLLVLYFSAMRFIQDKFGYTMPQSEFYQPLKLNEVERLLENERGLRELKKIKYKYFEDRLLKLYNIMEAFFRWGACYKNKNNNVQEYLIANSFNNVFEAMIDELIGDPEFADLKNNDDGKIIDHLYKEKSLMYASGESNKIWHIGDSKYYKHPEDIKGKSIYKQFTYAKNVMQNFFSSKYIEEMSRDADAHRSVRYRDDLTEGYNITPNFFIRGDVPKFSNESQYVSDYFQPRNEKNELVKLAKYKDKNGQETEEAMMNHLWSIRNRHFKNRLFDRDTLLLQIYDVNFLYVLNAYTSKRSTLREEFKRDARDKFRKNFILLLDKKFNFYKIIPQGLDLNAFVTHRFRRWIGKMYCPEDVHDDQKTFIIYAEEKESEELLNETTSNEKRRVIDNDEFICLPLSAQSVLDAAADRELNPDIFTIESTSELLNRIERGGIVELPKQQVFPNQQTSVPKYLLALGDDAADIHLFIVLSVADSSGTFVCLHVLEQNSYVQRVFDCNEIWENKVNLVNQRMKWNDLPWRSTV
;
A
#
# COMPACT_ATOMS: atom_id res chain seq x y z
N MET A 1 25.75 17.06 -8.80
CA MET A 1 25.33 15.65 -8.73
C MET A 1 25.08 15.19 -10.14
N ILE A 2 25.24 13.89 -10.41
CA ILE A 2 24.84 13.29 -11.67
C ILE A 2 23.73 12.29 -11.39
N PHE A 3 22.67 12.32 -12.19
CA PHE A 3 21.60 11.32 -12.14
C PHE A 3 21.60 10.52 -13.44
N LEU A 4 21.56 9.21 -13.32
CA LEU A 4 21.49 8.25 -14.40
C LEU A 4 20.28 7.36 -14.16
N PHE A 5 19.85 6.63 -15.18
CA PHE A 5 18.73 5.71 -15.08
C PHE A 5 19.16 4.30 -15.48
N GLU A 6 18.69 3.32 -14.71
CA GLU A 6 18.85 1.90 -15.02
C GLU A 6 18.24 1.58 -16.41
N GLU A 7 18.90 0.70 -17.16
CA GLU A 7 18.51 0.26 -18.53
C GLU A 7 18.45 1.35 -19.62
N HIS A 8 18.70 2.63 -19.31
CA HIS A 8 18.84 3.68 -20.32
C HIS A 8 20.20 3.57 -21.04
N PRO A 9 20.24 3.69 -22.38
CA PRO A 9 21.48 3.57 -23.15
C PRO A 9 22.28 4.88 -23.14
N TYR A 10 23.43 4.89 -22.45
CA TYR A 10 24.34 6.03 -22.41
C TYR A 10 25.56 5.85 -23.32
N ASP A 11 26.19 6.96 -23.71
CA ASP A 11 27.45 6.94 -24.44
C ASP A 11 28.58 6.29 -23.63
N PHE A 12 29.44 5.54 -24.32
CA PHE A 12 30.56 4.83 -23.71
C PHE A 12 31.56 5.79 -23.05
N LYS A 13 31.91 6.90 -23.72
CA LYS A 13 32.90 7.85 -23.17
C LYS A 13 32.33 8.57 -21.96
N PHE A 14 31.04 8.89 -21.99
CA PHE A 14 30.33 9.46 -20.85
C PHE A 14 30.37 8.52 -19.63
N LEU A 15 29.89 7.27 -19.75
CA LEU A 15 29.90 6.32 -18.62
C LEU A 15 31.30 5.97 -18.13
N LYS A 16 32.30 5.92 -19.02
CA LYS A 16 33.70 5.76 -18.60
C LYS A 16 34.14 6.89 -17.67
N LYS A 17 33.75 8.13 -17.96
CA LYS A 17 34.07 9.31 -17.15
C LYS A 17 33.32 9.34 -15.82
N VAL A 18 32.04 8.95 -15.78
CA VAL A 18 31.18 9.13 -14.60
C VAL A 18 31.13 7.94 -13.65
N ILE A 19 31.32 6.71 -14.12
CA ILE A 19 31.32 5.51 -13.26
C ILE A 19 32.52 4.59 -13.48
N GLY A 20 33.42 4.91 -14.42
CA GLY A 20 34.56 4.05 -14.75
C GLY A 20 34.14 2.80 -15.50
N HIS A 21 33.18 2.90 -16.43
CA HIS A 21 32.83 1.79 -17.31
C HIS A 21 34.05 1.30 -18.12
N GLY A 22 34.23 -0.02 -18.19
CA GLY A 22 35.39 -0.66 -18.82
C GLY A 22 36.67 -0.67 -17.97
N GLU A 23 36.60 -0.18 -16.72
CA GLU A 23 37.74 -0.13 -15.78
C GLU A 23 37.49 -0.94 -14.49
N GLY A 24 36.44 -1.77 -14.45
CA GLY A 24 36.17 -2.64 -13.31
C GLY A 24 36.86 -4.00 -13.39
N ASP A 25 36.77 -4.75 -12.29
CA ASP A 25 37.44 -6.06 -12.15
C ASP A 25 36.91 -7.12 -13.13
N LEU A 26 35.70 -6.92 -13.66
CA LEU A 26 35.05 -7.78 -14.63
C LEU A 26 34.64 -6.96 -15.85
N LYS A 27 34.65 -7.58 -17.03
CA LYS A 27 34.31 -6.90 -18.30
C LYS A 27 32.94 -6.22 -18.29
N TYR A 28 31.98 -6.78 -17.55
CA TYR A 28 30.62 -6.28 -17.41
C TYR A 28 30.41 -5.42 -16.16
N ARG A 29 31.46 -5.07 -15.41
CA ARG A 29 31.36 -4.29 -14.17
C ARG A 29 32.18 -3.01 -14.31
N SER A 30 31.59 -1.88 -13.91
CA SER A 30 32.28 -0.60 -13.84
C SER A 30 33.23 -0.56 -12.63
N LYS A 31 34.22 0.34 -12.65
CA LYS A 31 35.12 0.59 -11.51
C LYS A 31 34.37 1.01 -10.24
N SER A 32 33.20 1.62 -10.39
CA SER A 32 32.32 2.00 -9.28
C SER A 32 31.46 0.84 -8.75
N GLY A 33 31.49 -0.33 -9.39
CA GLY A 33 30.82 -1.54 -8.90
C GLY A 33 29.50 -1.89 -9.58
N PHE A 34 28.92 -1.00 -10.40
CA PHE A 34 27.71 -1.26 -11.18
C PHE A 34 27.94 -2.29 -12.28
N ASN A 35 27.00 -3.22 -12.46
CA ASN A 35 26.95 -4.05 -13.67
C ASN A 35 26.48 -3.21 -14.87
N THR A 36 27.06 -3.47 -16.03
CA THR A 36 26.80 -2.74 -17.27
C THR A 36 26.74 -3.70 -18.45
N GLU A 37 25.89 -3.39 -19.42
CA GLU A 37 25.73 -4.15 -20.65
C GLU A 37 25.95 -3.24 -21.86
N THR A 38 26.82 -3.63 -22.77
CA THR A 38 27.06 -2.90 -24.02
C THR A 38 26.10 -3.38 -25.10
N THR A 39 25.27 -2.48 -25.61
CA THR A 39 24.32 -2.72 -26.70
C THR A 39 24.71 -1.91 -27.93
N LYS A 40 23.97 -2.06 -29.05
CA LYS A 40 24.20 -1.26 -30.26
C LYS A 40 23.91 0.22 -30.04
N ASP A 41 22.94 0.53 -29.19
CA ASP A 41 22.44 1.89 -28.96
C ASP A 41 23.21 2.63 -27.85
N GLY A 42 24.11 1.95 -27.14
CA GLY A 42 24.87 2.51 -26.03
C GLY A 42 25.14 1.49 -24.93
N VAL A 43 25.60 1.96 -23.78
CA VAL A 43 25.87 1.16 -22.59
C VAL A 43 24.75 1.35 -21.58
N LYS A 44 24.12 0.24 -21.17
CA LYS A 44 23.07 0.20 -20.16
C LYS A 44 23.65 -0.15 -18.79
N ILE A 45 23.10 0.45 -17.74
CA ILE A 45 23.45 0.14 -16.35
C ILE A 45 22.40 -0.83 -15.79
N ASN A 46 22.85 -1.95 -15.25
CA ASN A 46 22.02 -3.00 -14.64
C ASN A 46 22.22 -2.96 -13.12
N GLY A 47 21.59 -1.99 -12.49
CA GLY A 47 21.68 -1.79 -11.05
C GLY A 47 21.28 -0.38 -10.65
N VAL A 48 20.86 -0.24 -9.40
CA VAL A 48 20.31 0.99 -8.85
C VAL A 48 21.06 1.34 -7.56
N GLY A 49 21.30 2.62 -7.33
CA GLY A 49 21.94 3.08 -6.10
C GLY A 49 22.83 4.29 -6.29
N TYR A 50 23.93 4.30 -5.55
CA TYR A 50 24.79 5.47 -5.42
C TYR A 50 26.26 5.09 -5.51
N CYS A 51 27.05 5.93 -6.18
CA CYS A 51 28.49 5.93 -6.03
C CYS A 51 29.09 7.34 -6.00
N PHE A 52 30.28 7.43 -5.44
CA PHE A 52 31.13 8.61 -5.52
C PHE A 52 32.30 8.31 -6.45
N PHE A 53 32.37 9.02 -7.58
CA PHE A 53 33.41 8.79 -8.59
C PHE A 53 33.94 10.11 -9.13
N ASN A 54 35.26 10.23 -9.28
CA ASN A 54 35.95 11.43 -9.80
C ASN A 54 35.53 12.74 -9.12
N GLY A 55 35.26 12.71 -7.81
CA GLY A 55 34.88 13.90 -7.04
C GLY A 55 33.41 14.32 -7.18
N GLN A 56 32.58 13.50 -7.82
CA GLN A 56 31.15 13.76 -8.01
C GLN A 56 30.28 12.60 -7.48
N PRO A 57 29.18 12.90 -6.78
CA PRO A 57 28.16 11.90 -6.46
C PRO A 57 27.33 11.57 -7.71
N VAL A 58 27.18 10.28 -7.99
CA VAL A 58 26.41 9.72 -9.10
C VAL A 58 25.31 8.83 -8.52
N PHE A 59 24.08 9.08 -8.93
CA PHE A 59 22.91 8.27 -8.59
C PHE A 59 22.43 7.54 -9.83
N VAL A 60 22.24 6.24 -9.73
CA VAL A 60 21.53 5.47 -10.75
C VAL A 60 20.15 5.17 -10.20
N LEU A 61 19.14 5.79 -10.81
CA LEU A 61 17.75 5.73 -10.42
C LEU A 61 17.03 4.54 -11.07
N PRO A 62 15.97 4.02 -10.42
CA PRO A 62 15.10 2.98 -10.97
C PRO A 62 14.61 3.25 -12.40
N LYS A 63 14.62 2.22 -13.25
CA LYS A 63 14.05 2.27 -14.62
C LYS A 63 12.56 2.58 -14.67
N VAL A 64 11.82 2.34 -13.58
CA VAL A 64 10.39 2.68 -13.46
C VAL A 64 10.13 4.19 -13.51
N PHE A 65 11.17 5.02 -13.33
CA PHE A 65 11.06 6.48 -13.43
C PHE A 65 11.15 6.99 -14.87
N LEU A 66 11.58 6.14 -15.79
CA LEU A 66 11.59 6.42 -17.20
C LEU A 66 10.18 6.31 -17.78
N ASP A 67 9.87 7.16 -18.75
CA ASP A 67 8.65 7.06 -19.54
C ASP A 67 8.62 5.79 -20.41
N GLU A 68 7.50 5.63 -21.12
CA GLU A 68 7.22 4.47 -21.98
C GLU A 68 8.29 4.31 -23.08
N ASN A 69 8.81 5.43 -23.61
CA ASN A 69 9.85 5.44 -24.63
C ASN A 69 11.27 5.32 -24.06
N GLY A 70 11.44 5.44 -22.75
CA GLY A 70 12.74 5.45 -22.09
C GLY A 70 13.58 6.70 -22.34
N GLN A 71 12.96 7.78 -22.83
CA GLN A 71 13.62 9.02 -23.24
C GLN A 71 13.48 10.14 -22.20
N LYS A 72 12.41 10.11 -21.40
CA LYS A 72 12.14 11.12 -20.37
C LYS A 72 12.04 10.49 -18.99
N ALA A 73 12.37 11.27 -17.97
CA ALA A 73 12.04 10.96 -16.57
C ALA A 73 11.46 12.19 -15.88
N PHE A 74 10.32 12.02 -15.21
CA PHE A 74 9.62 13.12 -14.53
C PHE A 74 9.40 14.37 -15.41
N GLY A 75 9.17 14.20 -16.72
CA GLY A 75 8.99 15.31 -17.66
C GLY A 75 10.26 15.92 -18.24
N ILE A 76 11.44 15.40 -17.87
CA ILE A 76 12.74 15.90 -18.29
C ILE A 76 13.36 14.93 -19.31
N ASP A 77 13.86 15.47 -20.43
CA ASP A 77 14.60 14.70 -21.45
C ASP A 77 15.95 14.20 -20.92
N ILE A 78 16.27 12.95 -21.27
CA ILE A 78 17.53 12.29 -20.90
C ILE A 78 18.43 12.23 -22.11
N ASP A 79 19.63 12.77 -21.98
CA ASP A 79 20.66 12.81 -23.00
C ASP A 79 21.71 11.72 -22.76
N ALA A 80 21.95 10.90 -23.79
CA ALA A 80 22.89 9.79 -23.72
C ALA A 80 24.35 10.24 -23.46
N GLU A 81 24.71 11.47 -23.84
CA GLU A 81 26.04 12.05 -23.62
C GLU A 81 26.15 12.80 -22.28
N GLY A 82 25.06 12.86 -21.51
CA GLY A 82 24.98 13.58 -20.24
C GLY A 82 25.06 15.10 -20.40
N LYS A 83 24.55 15.65 -21.50
CA LYS A 83 24.41 17.10 -21.70
C LYS A 83 23.13 17.67 -21.11
N ASP A 84 22.22 16.82 -20.68
CA ASP A 84 21.00 17.21 -19.99
C ASP A 84 21.27 17.78 -18.59
N CYS A 85 20.19 18.18 -17.91
CA CYS A 85 20.25 18.69 -16.54
C CYS A 85 20.67 17.64 -15.49
N PHE A 86 20.82 16.38 -15.88
CA PHE A 86 21.28 15.28 -15.04
C PHE A 86 22.77 14.97 -15.21
N GLY A 87 23.42 15.40 -16.30
CA GLY A 87 24.80 15.07 -16.62
C GLY A 87 25.81 16.23 -16.67
N ASN A 88 25.39 17.49 -16.88
CA ASN A 88 26.31 18.64 -16.99
C ASN A 88 25.85 19.86 -16.17
N GLN A 89 26.74 20.38 -15.32
CA GLN A 89 26.51 21.62 -14.52
C GLN A 89 27.27 22.85 -15.08
N LYS A 90 27.75 22.80 -16.33
CA LYS A 90 28.65 23.83 -16.88
C LYS A 90 27.99 24.90 -17.74
N GLU A 91 26.71 24.79 -18.07
CA GLU A 91 25.99 25.81 -18.83
C GLU A 91 24.91 26.46 -17.96
N GLU A 92 24.91 27.79 -17.89
CA GLU A 92 24.00 28.60 -17.08
C GLU A 92 22.53 28.53 -17.53
N ASP A 93 22.24 27.95 -18.70
CA ASP A 93 20.94 28.07 -19.39
C ASP A 93 19.96 26.88 -19.23
N GLN A 94 20.33 25.78 -18.56
CA GLN A 94 19.41 24.64 -18.33
C GLN A 94 19.50 24.06 -16.91
N SER A 95 19.51 24.93 -15.90
CA SER A 95 19.53 24.46 -14.51
C SER A 95 18.15 23.95 -14.06
N ILE A 96 18.06 22.69 -13.61
CA ILE A 96 16.92 22.16 -12.85
C ILE A 96 16.49 23.16 -11.76
N SER A 97 15.18 23.44 -11.69
CA SER A 97 14.57 24.32 -10.69
C SER A 97 14.90 23.89 -9.27
N VAL A 98 14.73 24.82 -8.31
CA VAL A 98 14.98 24.54 -6.89
C VAL A 98 14.08 23.39 -6.41
N GLU A 99 12.84 23.35 -6.89
CA GLU A 99 11.83 22.31 -6.61
C GLU A 99 12.27 20.95 -7.19
N GLN A 100 12.66 20.90 -8.46
CA GLN A 100 13.19 19.69 -9.09
C GLN A 100 14.41 19.16 -8.34
N ARG A 101 15.35 20.04 -7.98
CA ARG A 101 16.55 19.66 -7.25
C ARG A 101 16.23 19.07 -5.88
N LYS A 102 15.27 19.67 -5.15
CA LYS A 102 14.77 19.14 -3.87
C LYS A 102 14.13 17.77 -4.03
N PHE A 103 13.32 17.60 -5.07
CA PHE A 103 12.65 16.34 -5.39
C PHE A 103 13.66 15.21 -5.66
N PHE A 104 14.59 15.38 -6.60
CA PHE A 104 15.60 14.37 -6.91
C PHE A 104 16.52 14.06 -5.72
N SER A 105 16.91 15.08 -4.96
CA SER A 105 17.64 14.93 -3.71
C SER A 105 16.90 14.03 -2.71
N SER A 106 15.60 14.23 -2.54
CA SER A 106 14.78 13.49 -1.57
C SER A 106 14.64 12.02 -1.98
N ILE A 107 14.37 11.77 -3.27
CA ILE A 107 14.28 10.42 -3.82
C ILE A 107 15.60 9.67 -3.69
N SER A 108 16.73 10.33 -3.97
CA SER A 108 18.06 9.74 -3.78
C SER A 108 18.32 9.29 -2.36
N LEU A 109 17.88 10.06 -1.36
CA LEU A 109 18.02 9.70 0.05
C LEU A 109 17.11 8.52 0.42
N TRP A 110 15.88 8.50 -0.05
CA TRP A 110 14.96 7.37 0.17
C TRP A 110 15.46 6.10 -0.50
N LEU A 111 15.96 6.20 -1.73
CA LEU A 111 16.53 5.08 -2.48
C LEU A 111 17.74 4.49 -1.76
N TYR A 112 18.67 5.34 -1.34
CA TYR A 112 19.82 4.93 -0.53
C TYR A 112 19.37 4.23 0.76
N SER A 113 18.43 4.84 1.48
CA SER A 113 17.92 4.30 2.74
C SER A 113 17.21 2.95 2.56
N ALA A 114 16.52 2.75 1.44
CA ALA A 114 15.84 1.50 1.13
C ALA A 114 16.85 0.38 0.84
N ILE A 115 17.86 0.65 0.02
CA ILE A 115 18.92 -0.33 -0.29
C ILE A 115 19.72 -0.66 0.98
N ASP A 116 20.05 0.35 1.79
CA ASP A 116 20.79 0.16 3.05
C ASP A 116 19.97 -0.66 4.06
N LYS A 117 18.66 -0.39 4.19
CA LYS A 117 17.75 -1.17 5.03
C LYS A 117 17.67 -2.63 4.56
N TYR A 118 17.48 -2.85 3.27
CA TYR A 118 17.47 -4.19 2.68
C TYR A 118 18.79 -4.93 2.95
N ASN A 119 19.92 -4.27 2.70
CA ASN A 119 21.25 -4.85 2.92
C ASN A 119 21.46 -5.29 4.38
N LYS A 120 21.02 -4.47 5.35
CA LYS A 120 21.10 -4.79 6.79
C LYS A 120 20.19 -5.94 7.19
N ASN A 121 19.01 -6.04 6.62
CA ASN A 121 18.08 -7.13 6.90
C ASN A 121 18.57 -8.47 6.33
N SER A 122 19.42 -8.44 5.30
CA SER A 122 20.05 -9.62 4.69
C SER A 122 21.43 -9.97 5.26
N GLU A 123 21.89 -9.32 6.34
CA GLU A 123 23.17 -9.64 7.01
C GLU A 123 23.16 -11.10 7.49
N GLY A 124 23.82 -12.01 6.75
CA GLY A 124 23.95 -13.44 7.06
C GLY A 124 23.63 -14.38 5.91
N THR A 125 22.93 -13.92 4.86
CA THR A 125 22.69 -14.70 3.63
C THR A 125 23.80 -14.46 2.60
N LYS A 126 24.30 -15.52 1.95
CA LYS A 126 25.28 -15.38 0.86
C LYS A 126 24.64 -14.69 -0.34
N ASP A 127 25.23 -13.59 -0.78
CA ASP A 127 24.92 -12.81 -1.99
C ASP A 127 23.48 -12.29 -2.08
N ASN A 128 23.20 -11.18 -1.38
CA ASN A 128 21.93 -10.44 -1.49
C ASN A 128 21.85 -9.57 -2.75
N GLY A 129 22.81 -9.64 -3.67
CA GLY A 129 22.88 -8.82 -4.89
C GLY A 129 23.21 -7.34 -4.65
N VAL A 130 23.56 -6.96 -3.41
CA VAL A 130 23.99 -5.61 -3.04
C VAL A 130 25.51 -5.54 -2.99
N ALA A 131 26.09 -4.70 -3.82
CA ALA A 131 27.51 -4.39 -3.81
C ALA A 131 27.78 -3.20 -2.89
N THR A 132 28.65 -3.44 -1.90
CA THR A 132 29.28 -2.42 -1.07
C THR A 132 30.80 -2.63 -1.10
N PRO A 133 31.62 -1.58 -0.91
CA PRO A 133 33.05 -1.74 -0.67
C PRO A 133 33.26 -2.67 0.54
N PRO A 134 34.37 -3.42 0.62
CA PRO A 134 34.71 -4.19 1.82
C PRO A 134 34.69 -3.27 3.05
N GLN A 135 33.75 -3.48 3.95
CA GLN A 135 33.64 -2.74 5.21
C GLN A 135 34.04 -3.66 6.35
N SER A 136 35.02 -3.27 7.15
CA SER A 136 35.14 -3.84 8.50
C SER A 136 33.91 -3.39 9.30
N GLU A 137 33.30 -4.32 10.03
CA GLU A 137 32.03 -4.09 10.73
C GLU A 137 32.21 -3.07 11.86
N SER A 138 31.52 -1.92 11.81
CA SER A 138 31.28 -1.15 13.04
C SER A 138 29.84 -0.65 13.16
N ARG A 139 29.07 -1.33 14.00
CA ARG A 139 27.78 -0.83 14.48
C ARG A 139 28.06 0.44 15.31
N ASN A 140 27.48 1.57 14.91
CA ASN A 140 27.34 2.81 15.69
C ASN A 140 28.55 3.76 15.80
N PHE A 141 29.20 4.14 14.69
CA PHE A 141 30.14 5.28 14.63
C PHE A 141 31.08 5.36 15.85
N LYS A 142 31.60 4.21 16.30
CA LYS A 142 32.57 4.13 17.40
C LYS A 142 33.90 3.59 16.88
N LYS A 143 34.82 4.55 16.79
CA LYS A 143 36.28 4.51 16.94
C LYS A 143 37.17 3.60 16.10
N ASN A 144 36.70 2.64 15.32
CA ASN A 144 37.43 2.18 14.12
C ASN A 144 36.48 1.37 13.24
N ASP A 145 36.54 1.67 11.95
CA ASP A 145 35.98 0.88 10.85
C ASP A 145 34.49 1.06 10.49
N ARG A 146 34.12 2.29 10.12
CA ARG A 146 33.21 2.53 8.99
C ARG A 146 33.71 3.78 8.28
N TYR A 147 34.00 3.67 6.98
CA TYR A 147 33.96 4.86 6.14
C TYR A 147 32.49 5.16 5.91
N ALA A 148 31.96 6.15 6.64
CA ALA A 148 30.59 6.59 6.43
C ALA A 148 30.49 7.26 5.07
N THR A 149 29.52 6.85 4.26
CA THR A 149 29.24 7.50 2.99
C THR A 149 28.83 8.96 3.23
N LEU A 150 28.98 9.83 2.24
CA LEU A 150 28.43 11.17 2.26
C LEU A 150 26.94 11.15 2.63
N LEU A 151 26.19 10.17 2.09
CA LEU A 151 24.78 9.99 2.36
C LEU A 151 24.48 9.54 3.79
N ASP A 152 25.29 8.67 4.39
CA ASP A 152 25.19 8.31 5.81
C ASP A 152 25.40 9.52 6.72
N ILE A 153 26.42 10.33 6.38
CA ILE A 153 26.76 11.55 7.11
C ILE A 153 25.61 12.53 7.01
N MET A 154 25.13 12.81 5.80
CA MET A 154 24.00 13.70 5.56
C MET A 154 22.73 13.26 6.28
N SER A 155 22.36 11.99 6.14
CA SER A 155 21.18 11.41 6.81
C SER A 155 21.31 11.52 8.33
N SER A 156 22.51 11.29 8.87
CA SER A 156 22.79 11.44 10.30
C SER A 156 22.73 12.89 10.75
N MET A 157 23.25 13.83 9.96
CA MET A 157 23.17 15.26 10.22
C MET A 157 21.71 15.72 10.25
N GLU A 158 20.91 15.37 9.24
CA GLU A 158 19.51 15.79 9.15
C GLU A 158 18.66 15.20 10.28
N LEU A 159 18.84 13.90 10.57
CA LEU A 159 18.16 13.23 11.67
C LEU A 159 18.52 13.84 13.02
N PHE A 160 19.80 14.18 13.22
CA PHE A 160 20.24 14.85 14.43
C PHE A 160 19.58 16.23 14.56
N TYR A 161 19.51 17.00 13.46
CA TYR A 161 18.86 18.30 13.46
C TYR A 161 17.38 18.20 13.86
N LYS A 162 16.62 17.36 13.14
CA LYS A 162 15.18 17.16 13.38
C LYS A 162 14.87 16.74 14.82
N LYS A 163 15.71 15.87 15.41
CA LYS A 163 15.51 15.38 16.79
C LYS A 163 15.93 16.37 17.88
N ASN A 164 16.83 17.32 17.58
CA ASN A 164 17.47 18.16 18.60
C ASN A 164 17.29 19.66 18.35
N GLN A 165 16.21 20.09 17.68
CA GLN A 165 15.94 21.52 17.44
C GLN A 165 15.93 22.34 18.74
N SER A 166 15.32 21.79 19.79
CA SER A 166 15.27 22.43 21.12
C SER A 166 16.65 22.62 21.76
N LEU A 167 17.61 21.72 21.47
CA LEU A 167 18.99 21.85 21.96
C LEU A 167 19.65 23.10 21.37
N PHE A 168 19.52 23.33 20.06
CA PHE A 168 20.13 24.49 19.41
C PHE A 168 19.56 25.80 19.93
N VAL A 169 18.23 25.87 20.10
CA VAL A 169 17.55 27.04 20.68
C VAL A 169 18.00 27.26 22.12
N PHE A 170 18.11 26.20 22.92
CA PHE A 170 18.55 26.28 24.31
C PHE A 170 19.99 26.79 24.43
N VAL A 171 20.92 26.24 23.64
CA VAL A 171 22.32 26.67 23.63
C VAL A 171 22.43 28.13 23.15
N ALA A 172 21.69 28.51 22.10
CA ALA A 172 21.62 29.90 21.64
C ALA A 172 21.03 30.84 22.69
N LYS A 173 19.94 30.46 23.35
CA LYS A 173 19.32 31.25 24.44
C LYS A 173 20.30 31.45 25.60
N ASN A 174 21.01 30.41 26.01
CA ASN A 174 22.02 30.49 27.08
C ASN A 174 23.22 31.37 26.70
N LYS A 175 23.58 31.43 25.41
CA LYS A 175 24.59 32.35 24.89
C LYS A 175 24.14 33.81 25.04
N HIS A 176 22.90 34.12 24.71
CA HIS A 176 22.39 35.48 24.74
C HIS A 176 22.03 35.98 26.16
N SER A 177 21.57 35.12 27.06
CA SER A 177 21.15 35.50 28.42
C SER A 177 22.28 35.97 29.35
N GLY A 178 23.53 35.68 29.00
CA GLY A 178 24.73 36.09 29.74
C GLY A 178 25.39 37.38 29.23
N ASN A 179 25.04 37.84 28.04
CA ASN A 179 25.59 39.06 27.46
C ASN A 179 24.90 40.31 28.03
N HIS A 180 25.67 41.38 28.19
CA HIS A 180 25.19 42.66 28.75
C HIS A 180 24.86 42.66 30.26
N LYS A 181 25.15 41.59 31.00
CA LYS A 181 25.15 41.65 32.47
C LYS A 181 26.25 42.62 32.94
N ILE A 182 25.90 43.53 33.83
CA ILE A 182 26.82 44.50 34.41
C ILE A 182 27.81 43.74 35.30
N ASN A 183 29.11 43.92 35.05
CA ASN A 183 30.13 43.45 35.98
C ASN A 183 30.33 44.53 37.04
N TRP A 184 29.56 44.46 38.13
CA TRP A 184 29.60 45.47 39.18
C TRP A 184 31.00 45.66 39.76
N GLN A 185 31.72 44.57 40.03
CA GLN A 185 33.07 44.64 40.59
C GLN A 185 34.05 45.38 39.66
N ARG A 186 34.02 45.11 38.35
CA ARG A 186 34.84 45.86 37.38
C ARG A 186 34.33 47.28 37.15
N THR A 187 33.03 47.52 37.23
CA THR A 187 32.42 48.84 37.05
C THR A 187 32.84 49.76 38.19
N VAL A 188 32.70 49.31 39.45
CA VAL A 188 33.13 50.03 40.65
C VAL A 188 34.64 50.32 40.60
N ASN A 189 35.46 49.36 40.16
CA ASN A 189 36.92 49.52 40.14
C ASN A 189 37.47 50.39 38.99
N LYS A 190 36.76 50.49 37.86
CA LYS A 190 37.30 51.14 36.63
C LYS A 190 36.58 52.41 36.23
N LYS A 191 35.36 52.65 36.72
CA LYS A 191 34.53 53.77 36.30
C LYS A 191 34.30 54.68 37.49
N THR A 192 34.39 55.98 37.25
CA THR A 192 34.14 56.99 38.28
C THR A 192 32.63 57.22 38.40
N PRO A 193 32.02 57.04 39.58
CA PRO A 193 30.62 57.35 39.78
C PRO A 193 30.39 58.86 39.88
N PHE A 194 29.22 59.31 39.45
CA PHE A 194 28.65 60.61 39.80
C PHE A 194 27.92 60.46 41.13
N ILE A 195 28.18 61.32 42.12
CA ILE A 195 27.56 61.22 43.44
C ILE A 195 26.41 62.22 43.52
N GLN A 196 25.20 61.71 43.75
CA GLN A 196 24.00 62.52 44.00
C GLN A 196 23.34 62.03 45.29
N ASP A 197 23.09 62.95 46.23
CA ASP A 197 22.43 62.67 47.53
C ASP A 197 23.09 61.53 48.33
N GLY A 198 24.43 61.42 48.27
CA GLY A 198 25.20 60.37 48.95
C GLY A 198 25.16 59.00 48.27
N VAL A 199 24.48 58.88 47.12
CA VAL A 199 24.38 57.63 46.34
C VAL A 199 25.30 57.70 45.11
N PRO A 200 26.19 56.72 44.91
CA PRO A 200 27.03 56.66 43.71
C PRO A 200 26.24 56.14 42.50
N ILE A 201 26.16 56.93 41.44
CA ILE A 201 25.50 56.63 40.17
C ILE A 201 26.57 56.44 39.08
N TYR A 202 26.62 55.26 38.48
CA TYR A 202 27.56 54.95 37.39
C TYR A 202 26.92 55.14 36.02
N MET A 203 27.31 56.20 35.30
CA MET A 203 26.82 56.48 33.94
C MET A 203 27.38 55.51 32.89
N ASP A 204 28.61 55.05 33.11
CA ASP A 204 29.30 54.09 32.25
C ASP A 204 29.40 52.72 32.92
N LEU A 205 28.70 51.73 32.35
CA LEU A 205 28.66 50.38 32.90
C LEU A 205 29.64 49.46 32.15
N VAL A 206 30.50 48.76 32.90
CA VAL A 206 31.38 47.73 32.31
C VAL A 206 30.59 46.44 32.16
N LYS A 207 30.15 46.17 30.93
CA LYS A 207 29.41 44.95 30.60
C LYS A 207 30.35 43.74 30.59
N LYS A 208 29.88 42.61 31.11
CA LYS A 208 30.52 41.31 30.91
C LYS A 208 30.21 40.87 29.48
N ALA A 209 31.21 40.92 28.60
CA ALA A 209 31.17 40.17 27.35
C ALA A 209 31.58 38.73 27.68
N LYS A 210 30.66 37.76 27.52
CA LYS A 210 31.04 36.36 27.67
C LYS A 210 31.96 36.03 26.49
N VAL A 211 33.26 35.86 26.75
CA VAL A 211 34.22 35.41 25.74
C VAL A 211 33.93 33.94 25.46
N PHE A 212 33.69 33.63 24.18
CA PHE A 212 33.53 32.32 23.53
C PHE A 212 33.39 31.09 24.44
N ASP A 213 32.24 30.42 24.36
CA ASP A 213 32.10 29.03 24.79
C ASP A 213 32.36 28.10 23.60
N LEU A 214 33.20 27.09 23.78
CA LEU A 214 33.60 26.16 22.72
C LEU A 214 32.47 25.21 22.27
N ASP A 215 31.36 25.17 23.00
CA ASP A 215 30.07 24.59 22.56
C ASP A 215 29.53 25.27 21.30
N ASP A 216 29.80 26.55 21.13
CA ASP A 216 29.49 27.30 19.91
C ASP A 216 30.33 26.80 18.73
N ARG A 217 31.56 26.34 18.97
CA ARG A 217 32.47 25.95 17.88
C ARG A 217 32.02 24.66 17.20
N LEU A 218 31.61 23.64 17.94
CA LEU A 218 31.09 22.40 17.34
C LEU A 218 29.82 22.67 16.53
N LEU A 219 28.92 23.50 17.06
CA LEU A 219 27.68 23.87 16.38
C LEU A 219 27.95 24.69 15.11
N VAL A 220 28.87 25.65 15.15
CA VAL A 220 29.32 26.39 13.97
C VAL A 220 29.92 25.43 12.94
N LEU A 221 30.79 24.50 13.32
CA LEU A 221 31.35 23.51 12.40
C LEU A 221 30.26 22.63 11.77
N TYR A 222 29.25 22.24 12.55
CA TYR A 222 28.12 21.45 12.08
C TYR A 222 27.25 22.19 11.06
N PHE A 223 26.81 23.41 11.35
CA PHE A 223 26.07 24.22 10.38
C PHE A 223 26.93 24.62 9.17
N SER A 224 28.24 24.77 9.35
CA SER A 224 29.18 25.00 8.24
C SER A 224 29.31 23.78 7.32
N ALA A 225 29.34 22.57 7.87
CA ALA A 225 29.34 21.34 7.08
C ALA A 225 28.02 21.16 6.32
N MET A 226 26.88 21.41 6.97
CA MET A 226 25.57 21.38 6.32
C MET A 226 25.48 22.40 5.18
N ARG A 227 25.98 23.63 5.40
CA ARG A 227 26.05 24.65 4.35
C ARG A 227 26.99 24.26 3.21
N PHE A 228 28.17 23.71 3.53
CA PHE A 228 29.11 23.21 2.53
C PHE A 228 28.48 22.11 1.65
N ILE A 229 27.76 21.15 2.26
CA ILE A 229 27.08 20.09 1.52
C ILE A 229 26.01 20.68 0.59
N GLN A 230 25.23 21.64 1.09
CA GLN A 230 24.20 22.32 0.31
C GLN A 230 24.80 23.09 -0.87
N ASP A 231 25.84 23.89 -0.64
CA ASP A 231 26.45 24.71 -1.70
C ASP A 231 27.24 23.84 -2.70
N LYS A 232 27.95 22.80 -2.23
CA LYS A 232 28.82 21.98 -3.09
C LYS A 232 28.07 20.92 -3.88
N PHE A 233 27.07 20.28 -3.27
CA PHE A 233 26.35 19.16 -3.87
C PHE A 233 24.93 19.53 -4.26
N GLY A 234 24.29 20.51 -3.61
CA GLY A 234 22.94 20.96 -3.94
C GLY A 234 21.83 20.35 -3.08
N TYR A 235 22.17 19.68 -1.97
CA TYR A 235 21.19 19.14 -1.03
C TYR A 235 20.57 20.24 -0.17
N THR A 236 19.27 20.17 0.09
CA THR A 236 18.65 21.10 1.04
C THR A 236 18.97 20.64 2.46
N MET A 237 19.95 21.28 3.10
CA MET A 237 20.34 20.96 4.46
C MET A 237 19.72 21.97 5.43
N PRO A 238 19.28 21.55 6.63
CA PRO A 238 18.77 22.47 7.62
C PRO A 238 19.79 23.57 7.96
N GLN A 239 19.32 24.80 8.00
CA GLN A 239 20.11 25.96 8.39
C GLN A 239 19.59 26.50 9.73
N SER A 240 20.48 27.11 10.52
CA SER A 240 20.09 27.77 11.76
C SER A 240 20.22 29.28 11.63
N GLU A 241 19.23 29.99 12.15
CA GLU A 241 19.28 31.45 12.28
C GLU A 241 20.25 31.91 13.38
N PHE A 242 20.58 31.04 14.33
CA PHE A 242 21.38 31.38 15.51
C PHE A 242 22.90 31.21 15.30
N TYR A 243 23.30 30.40 14.31
CA TYR A 243 24.70 30.05 14.07
C TYR A 243 25.08 30.41 12.65
N GLN A 244 25.99 31.37 12.49
CA GLN A 244 26.51 31.76 11.18
C GLN A 244 27.51 30.71 10.66
N PRO A 245 27.27 30.11 9.49
CA PRO A 245 28.21 29.18 8.85
C PRO A 245 29.52 29.88 8.46
N LEU A 246 30.62 29.14 8.48
CA LEU A 246 31.91 29.57 7.94
C LEU A 246 31.82 29.75 6.41
N LYS A 247 32.73 30.56 5.86
CA LYS A 247 32.84 30.73 4.40
C LYS A 247 33.27 29.42 3.74
N LEU A 248 32.83 29.19 2.49
CA LEU A 248 33.13 27.96 1.74
C LEU A 248 34.63 27.61 1.74
N ASN A 249 35.49 28.58 1.43
CA ASN A 249 36.95 28.40 1.38
C ASN A 249 37.56 28.01 2.73
N GLU A 250 36.96 28.44 3.85
CA GLU A 250 37.43 28.06 5.18
C GLU A 250 37.10 26.61 5.49
N VAL A 251 35.89 26.16 5.13
CA VAL A 251 35.49 24.75 5.27
C VAL A 251 36.36 23.86 4.39
N GLU A 252 36.65 24.26 3.15
CA GLU A 252 37.55 23.50 2.27
C GLU A 252 38.95 23.34 2.87
N ARG A 253 39.50 24.40 3.46
CA ARG A 253 40.78 24.35 4.18
C ARG A 253 40.73 23.42 5.40
N LEU A 254 39.57 23.23 6.02
CA LEU A 254 39.40 22.27 7.12
C LEU A 254 39.36 20.82 6.63
N LEU A 255 38.86 20.57 5.41
CA LEU A 255 38.85 19.23 4.81
C LEU A 255 40.26 18.82 4.34
N GLU A 256 41.12 19.78 4.02
CA GLU A 256 42.51 19.52 3.64
C GLU A 256 43.38 19.04 4.83
N ASN A 257 44.24 18.05 4.58
CA ASN A 257 45.27 17.59 5.51
C ASN A 257 44.76 17.33 6.93
N GLU A 258 43.54 16.78 7.04
CA GLU A 258 42.87 16.44 8.29
C GLU A 258 42.80 17.60 9.32
N ARG A 259 42.80 18.86 8.85
CA ARG A 259 42.79 20.04 9.73
C ARG A 259 41.54 20.09 10.60
N GLY A 260 40.37 19.77 10.03
CA GLY A 260 39.11 19.68 10.74
C GLY A 260 39.10 18.59 11.83
N LEU A 261 39.75 17.44 11.58
CA LEU A 261 39.91 16.39 12.60
C LEU A 261 40.80 16.84 13.76
N ARG A 262 41.87 17.59 13.47
CA ARG A 262 42.72 18.20 14.51
C ARG A 262 41.95 19.23 15.32
N GLU A 263 41.14 20.06 14.67
CA GLU A 263 40.26 21.01 15.36
C GLU A 263 39.23 20.32 16.24
N LEU A 264 38.58 19.25 15.77
CA LEU A 264 37.67 18.43 16.59
C LEU A 264 38.38 17.85 17.82
N LYS A 265 39.56 17.24 17.65
CA LYS A 265 40.31 16.65 18.78
C LYS A 265 40.60 17.66 19.91
N LYS A 266 40.83 18.93 19.57
CA LYS A 266 41.05 20.01 20.56
C LYS A 266 39.81 20.30 21.42
N ILE A 267 38.61 20.12 20.86
CA ILE A 267 37.35 20.42 21.54
C ILE A 267 36.69 19.19 22.19
N LYS A 268 37.17 17.97 21.90
CA LYS A 268 36.60 16.69 22.35
C LYS A 268 36.27 16.62 23.84
N TYR A 269 37.18 17.04 24.72
CA TYR A 269 37.05 16.87 26.18
C TYR A 269 36.05 17.81 26.86
N LYS A 270 35.38 18.69 26.10
CA LYS A 270 34.52 19.75 26.66
C LYS A 270 33.02 19.41 26.61
N TYR A 271 32.66 18.32 25.93
CA TYR A 271 31.28 17.88 25.76
C TYR A 271 30.95 16.75 26.72
N PHE A 272 30.14 17.02 27.73
CA PHE A 272 29.68 16.02 28.72
C PHE A 272 28.28 15.48 28.41
N GLU A 273 27.52 16.19 27.58
CA GLU A 273 26.17 15.77 27.19
C GLU A 273 26.19 14.77 26.03
N ASP A 274 25.49 13.64 26.18
CA ASP A 274 25.41 12.57 25.17
C ASP A 274 25.00 13.05 23.78
N ARG A 275 24.12 14.07 23.72
CA ARG A 275 23.68 14.67 22.46
C ARG A 275 24.82 15.36 21.72
N LEU A 276 25.67 16.11 22.42
CA LEU A 276 26.83 16.80 21.84
C LEU A 276 27.95 15.82 21.48
N LEU A 277 28.13 14.74 22.24
CA LEU A 277 29.04 13.64 21.88
C LEU A 277 28.59 12.95 20.59
N LYS A 278 27.29 12.73 20.40
CA LYS A 278 26.76 12.21 19.14
C LYS A 278 27.03 13.16 17.98
N LEU A 279 26.84 14.47 18.19
CA LEU A 279 27.16 15.48 17.18
C LEU A 279 28.66 15.49 16.83
N TYR A 280 29.52 15.38 17.83
CA TYR A 280 30.96 15.25 17.65
C TYR A 280 31.30 14.06 16.73
N ASN A 281 30.70 12.89 16.95
CA ASN A 281 30.95 11.70 16.13
C ASN A 281 30.48 11.90 14.67
N ILE A 282 29.34 12.58 14.45
CA ILE A 282 28.87 12.94 13.11
C ILE A 282 29.87 13.86 12.42
N MET A 283 30.39 14.87 13.14
CA MET A 283 31.40 15.78 12.60
C MET A 283 32.73 15.09 12.33
N GLU A 284 33.14 14.15 13.18
CA GLU A 284 34.33 13.34 12.95
C GLU A 284 34.20 12.54 11.66
N ALA A 285 33.04 11.91 11.43
CA ALA A 285 32.76 11.21 10.19
C ALA A 285 32.81 12.13 8.97
N PHE A 286 32.21 13.32 9.05
CA PHE A 286 32.28 14.33 8.00
C PHE A 286 33.71 14.74 7.63
N PHE A 287 34.56 15.04 8.62
CA PHE A 287 35.93 15.44 8.32
C PHE A 287 36.82 14.28 7.86
N ARG A 288 36.57 13.04 8.32
CA ARG A 288 37.23 11.84 7.77
C ARG A 288 36.87 11.65 6.30
N TRP A 289 35.58 11.70 5.98
CA TRP A 289 35.10 11.65 4.61
C TRP A 289 35.68 12.79 3.76
N GLY A 290 35.69 14.03 4.28
CA GLY A 290 36.21 15.20 3.57
C GLY A 290 37.72 15.15 3.30
N ALA A 291 38.50 14.54 4.20
CA ALA A 291 39.93 14.31 3.98
C ALA A 291 40.16 13.32 2.82
N CYS A 292 39.37 12.25 2.76
CA CYS A 292 39.36 11.31 1.64
C CYS A 292 38.93 11.99 0.33
N TYR A 293 37.90 12.84 0.37
CA TYR A 293 37.41 13.60 -0.77
C TYR A 293 38.47 14.54 -1.39
N LYS A 294 39.29 15.22 -0.58
CA LYS A 294 40.32 16.14 -1.07
C LYS A 294 41.61 15.42 -1.51
N ASN A 295 41.88 14.22 -1.01
CA ASN A 295 43.07 13.45 -1.35
C ASN A 295 42.90 12.73 -2.70
N LYS A 296 43.37 13.37 -3.79
CA LYS A 296 43.33 12.82 -5.17
C LYS A 296 44.01 11.46 -5.35
N ASN A 297 44.89 11.06 -4.44
CA ASN A 297 45.64 9.80 -4.51
C ASN A 297 44.86 8.59 -3.97
N ASN A 298 43.79 8.81 -3.20
CA ASN A 298 42.95 7.71 -2.73
C ASN A 298 41.82 7.51 -3.74
N ASN A 299 41.80 6.37 -4.42
CA ASN A 299 40.62 5.87 -5.13
C ASN A 299 39.56 5.49 -4.08
N VAL A 300 38.93 6.49 -3.47
CA VAL A 300 37.85 6.28 -2.50
C VAL A 300 36.69 5.64 -3.25
N GLN A 301 36.50 4.34 -3.03
CA GLN A 301 35.33 3.62 -3.50
C GLN A 301 34.24 3.80 -2.46
N GLU A 302 33.38 4.78 -2.67
CA GLU A 302 32.17 4.97 -1.88
C GLU A 302 30.99 4.59 -2.77
N TYR A 303 30.37 3.44 -2.52
CA TYR A 303 29.18 3.02 -3.26
C TYR A 303 28.26 2.13 -2.44
N LEU A 304 26.96 2.21 -2.74
CA LEU A 304 25.91 1.31 -2.27
C LEU A 304 25.01 1.02 -3.47
N ILE A 305 25.12 -0.19 -4.01
CA ILE A 305 24.53 -0.54 -5.31
C ILE A 305 23.76 -1.84 -5.17
N ALA A 306 22.50 -1.86 -5.58
CA ALA A 306 21.75 -3.09 -5.77
C ALA A 306 21.81 -3.47 -7.25
N ASN A 307 22.63 -4.47 -7.60
CA ASN A 307 22.73 -4.95 -8.99
C ASN A 307 21.51 -5.80 -9.40
N SER A 308 20.73 -6.28 -8.42
CA SER A 308 19.39 -6.85 -8.63
C SER A 308 18.37 -6.05 -7.82
N PHE A 309 17.96 -4.89 -8.35
CA PHE A 309 16.99 -4.04 -7.66
C PHE A 309 15.59 -4.67 -7.55
N ASN A 310 15.29 -5.67 -8.39
CA ASN A 310 14.08 -6.52 -8.27
C ASN A 310 13.91 -7.05 -6.84
N ASN A 311 14.98 -7.59 -6.25
CA ASN A 311 14.95 -8.19 -4.92
C ASN A 311 14.68 -7.13 -3.83
N VAL A 312 15.23 -5.91 -4.02
CA VAL A 312 14.96 -4.78 -3.13
C VAL A 312 13.49 -4.39 -3.23
N PHE A 313 12.94 -4.31 -4.45
CA PHE A 313 11.53 -4.00 -4.67
C PHE A 313 10.58 -5.06 -4.09
N GLU A 314 10.89 -6.34 -4.26
CA GLU A 314 10.19 -7.45 -3.62
C GLU A 314 10.15 -7.28 -2.10
N ALA A 315 11.31 -7.05 -1.47
CA ALA A 315 11.36 -6.83 -0.02
C ALA A 315 10.61 -5.58 0.45
N MET A 316 10.59 -4.51 -0.36
CA MET A 316 9.82 -3.30 -0.06
C MET A 316 8.32 -3.58 -0.01
N ILE A 317 7.79 -4.30 -1.00
CA ILE A 317 6.37 -4.63 -1.05
C ILE A 317 6.00 -5.64 0.05
N ASP A 318 6.85 -6.63 0.30
CA ASP A 318 6.56 -7.66 1.29
C ASP A 318 6.42 -7.09 2.70
N GLU A 319 7.29 -6.15 3.09
CA GLU A 319 7.16 -5.49 4.39
C GLU A 319 5.87 -4.64 4.49
N LEU A 320 5.35 -4.15 3.37
CA LEU A 320 4.16 -3.30 3.35
C LEU A 320 2.86 -4.09 3.32
N ILE A 321 2.80 -5.26 2.68
CA ILE A 321 1.56 -6.00 2.49
C ILE A 321 1.58 -7.44 2.99
N GLY A 322 2.75 -8.02 3.29
CA GLY A 322 2.90 -9.39 3.75
C GLY A 322 2.58 -9.56 5.24
N ASP A 323 2.41 -10.82 5.65
CA ASP A 323 2.35 -11.20 7.06
C ASP A 323 3.67 -11.91 7.45
N PRO A 324 4.52 -11.28 8.29
CA PRO A 324 5.84 -11.82 8.61
C PRO A 324 5.79 -13.11 9.45
N GLU A 325 4.67 -13.35 10.13
CA GLU A 325 4.42 -14.54 10.97
C GLU A 325 4.39 -15.86 10.19
N PHE A 326 4.28 -15.80 8.86
CA PHE A 326 4.10 -16.97 7.98
C PHE A 326 5.19 -17.09 6.92
N ALA A 327 6.39 -16.60 7.22
CA ALA A 327 7.54 -16.66 6.31
C ALA A 327 7.88 -18.08 5.85
N ASP A 328 7.66 -19.09 6.71
CA ASP A 328 7.96 -20.49 6.39
C ASP A 328 7.10 -21.04 5.24
N LEU A 329 5.85 -20.59 5.11
CA LEU A 329 4.94 -20.99 4.03
C LEU A 329 5.32 -20.40 2.66
N LYS A 330 6.27 -19.47 2.62
CA LYS A 330 6.75 -18.90 1.36
C LYS A 330 7.72 -19.83 0.64
N ASN A 331 8.40 -20.70 1.37
CA ASN A 331 9.39 -21.63 0.83
C ASN A 331 8.71 -22.94 0.44
N ASN A 332 8.50 -23.14 -0.86
CA ASN A 332 7.91 -24.37 -1.35
C ASN A 332 8.97 -25.47 -1.52
N ASP A 333 8.55 -26.74 -1.39
CA ASP A 333 9.41 -27.92 -1.59
C ASP A 333 10.02 -28.00 -3.00
N ASP A 334 9.43 -27.33 -3.99
CA ASP A 334 9.94 -27.22 -5.35
C ASP A 334 11.08 -26.17 -5.50
N GLY A 335 11.53 -25.59 -4.39
CA GLY A 335 12.58 -24.57 -4.34
C GLY A 335 12.12 -23.17 -4.77
N LYS A 336 10.82 -22.98 -5.07
CA LYS A 336 10.30 -21.65 -5.41
C LYS A 336 9.86 -20.90 -4.16
N ILE A 337 10.13 -19.60 -4.16
CA ILE A 337 9.80 -18.70 -3.06
C ILE A 337 8.64 -17.80 -3.50
N ILE A 338 7.61 -17.69 -2.66
CA ILE A 338 6.49 -16.76 -2.84
C ILE A 338 6.89 -15.40 -2.30
N ASP A 339 6.73 -14.33 -3.08
CA ASP A 339 7.11 -12.99 -2.65
C ASP A 339 6.21 -12.50 -1.51
N HIS A 340 4.90 -12.46 -1.75
CA HIS A 340 3.92 -11.87 -0.84
C HIS A 340 2.86 -12.90 -0.46
N LEU A 341 2.69 -13.10 0.84
CA LEU A 341 1.67 -13.99 1.38
C LEU A 341 1.02 -13.31 2.58
N TYR A 342 -0.31 -13.24 2.56
CA TYR A 342 -1.06 -12.78 3.72
C TYR A 342 -2.42 -13.42 3.84
N LYS A 343 -2.95 -13.38 5.06
CA LYS A 343 -4.23 -13.97 5.41
C LYS A 343 -5.31 -12.90 5.48
N GLU A 344 -6.43 -13.15 4.84
CA GLU A 344 -7.57 -12.24 4.82
C GLU A 344 -8.89 -13.02 4.80
N LYS A 345 -10.01 -12.35 5.07
CA LYS A 345 -11.35 -12.97 5.01
C LYS A 345 -11.60 -13.63 3.65
N SER A 346 -12.40 -14.70 3.59
CA SER A 346 -12.84 -15.29 2.32
C SER A 346 -13.58 -14.27 1.45
N LEU A 347 -13.43 -14.35 0.12
CA LEU A 347 -14.13 -13.47 -0.83
C LEU A 347 -15.65 -13.69 -0.87
N MET A 348 -16.14 -14.83 -0.39
CA MET A 348 -17.51 -15.28 -0.62
C MET A 348 -18.38 -15.13 0.62
N TYR A 349 -17.95 -15.70 1.75
CA TYR A 349 -18.73 -15.66 3.00
C TYR A 349 -17.78 -15.76 4.19
N ALA A 350 -17.90 -14.84 5.16
CA ALA A 350 -17.12 -14.89 6.40
C ALA A 350 -17.99 -14.36 7.54
N SER A 351 -18.56 -15.24 8.37
CA SER A 351 -19.12 -14.83 9.66
C SER A 351 -18.01 -14.86 10.71
N GLY A 352 -17.74 -13.71 11.34
CA GLY A 352 -16.75 -13.63 12.41
C GLY A 352 -15.29 -13.77 11.96
N GLU A 353 -14.45 -14.35 12.83
CA GLU A 353 -13.01 -14.56 12.61
C GLU A 353 -12.67 -15.91 11.96
N SER A 354 -13.68 -16.78 11.78
CA SER A 354 -13.63 -18.03 11.02
C SER A 354 -13.71 -17.75 9.51
N ASN A 355 -13.18 -18.66 8.69
CA ASN A 355 -13.21 -18.61 7.22
C ASN A 355 -12.32 -17.52 6.54
N LYS A 356 -11.02 -17.59 6.82
CA LYS A 356 -9.95 -16.84 6.12
C LYS A 356 -9.37 -17.66 4.96
N ILE A 357 -8.69 -16.98 4.04
CA ILE A 357 -7.95 -17.59 2.92
C ILE A 357 -6.63 -16.87 2.72
N TRP A 358 -5.66 -17.53 2.07
CA TRP A 358 -4.44 -16.85 1.65
C TRP A 358 -4.65 -16.05 0.38
N HIS A 359 -4.14 -14.84 0.43
CA HIS A 359 -3.93 -13.97 -0.71
C HIS A 359 -2.46 -14.07 -1.11
N ILE A 360 -2.22 -14.32 -2.39
CA ILE A 360 -0.89 -14.67 -2.90
C ILE A 360 -0.49 -13.61 -3.93
N GLY A 361 0.62 -12.94 -3.66
CA GLY A 361 1.15 -11.88 -4.49
C GLY A 361 2.56 -12.17 -4.99
N ASP A 362 2.86 -11.66 -6.16
CA ASP A 362 4.22 -11.59 -6.71
C ASP A 362 4.46 -10.15 -7.19
N SER A 363 5.63 -9.60 -6.90
CA SER A 363 5.96 -8.23 -7.31
C SER A 363 6.81 -8.25 -8.57
N LYS A 364 6.45 -7.37 -9.50
CA LYS A 364 7.14 -7.23 -10.77
C LYS A 364 7.60 -5.81 -10.99
N TYR A 365 8.91 -5.65 -11.06
CA TYR A 365 9.58 -4.41 -11.43
C TYR A 365 9.64 -4.26 -12.97
N TYR A 366 8.46 -4.33 -13.60
CA TYR A 366 8.26 -4.11 -15.04
C TYR A 366 7.61 -2.74 -15.29
N LYS A 367 7.80 -2.20 -16.50
CA LYS A 367 7.16 -0.95 -16.91
C LYS A 367 5.71 -1.15 -17.33
N HIS A 368 5.41 -2.17 -18.13
CA HIS A 368 4.07 -2.36 -18.70
C HIS A 368 3.38 -3.63 -18.18
N PRO A 369 2.04 -3.61 -18.01
CA PRO A 369 1.33 -4.80 -17.59
C PRO A 369 1.42 -5.89 -18.67
N GLU A 370 1.54 -5.48 -19.94
CA GLU A 370 1.79 -6.35 -21.09
C GLU A 370 3.08 -7.17 -20.97
N ASP A 371 4.04 -6.74 -20.13
CA ASP A 371 5.29 -7.47 -19.88
C ASP A 371 5.07 -8.72 -19.02
N ILE A 372 3.95 -8.79 -18.30
CA ILE A 372 3.56 -9.98 -17.53
C ILE A 372 3.00 -11.02 -18.51
N LYS A 373 3.90 -11.85 -19.05
CA LYS A 373 3.57 -12.88 -20.04
C LYS A 373 3.74 -14.29 -19.48
N GLY A 374 2.94 -15.20 -20.06
CA GLY A 374 3.01 -16.67 -19.98
C GLY A 374 3.71 -17.28 -18.76
N LYS A 375 5.05 -17.28 -18.75
CA LYS A 375 5.87 -17.86 -17.68
C LYS A 375 5.57 -17.26 -16.30
N SER A 376 5.43 -15.94 -16.19
CA SER A 376 5.16 -15.28 -14.91
C SER A 376 3.78 -15.63 -14.37
N ILE A 377 2.77 -15.65 -15.25
CA ILE A 377 1.39 -16.04 -14.91
C ILE A 377 1.34 -17.51 -14.47
N TYR A 378 2.02 -18.41 -15.19
CA TYR A 378 2.09 -19.82 -14.82
C TYR A 378 2.80 -20.04 -13.48
N LYS A 379 3.88 -19.29 -13.22
CA LYS A 379 4.57 -19.28 -11.92
C LYS A 379 3.60 -18.89 -10.79
N GLN A 380 2.82 -17.82 -11.00
CA GLN A 380 1.82 -17.37 -10.03
C GLN A 380 0.76 -18.42 -9.73
N PHE A 381 0.21 -19.08 -10.76
CA PHE A 381 -0.75 -20.16 -10.54
C PHE A 381 -0.11 -21.38 -9.87
N THR A 382 1.18 -21.63 -10.10
CA THR A 382 1.90 -22.69 -9.39
C THR A 382 2.01 -22.38 -7.91
N TYR A 383 2.26 -21.12 -7.52
CA TYR A 383 2.25 -20.71 -6.11
C TYR A 383 0.91 -20.98 -5.46
N ALA A 384 -0.19 -20.60 -6.11
CA ALA A 384 -1.53 -20.86 -5.62
C ALA A 384 -1.77 -22.36 -5.36
N LYS A 385 -1.40 -23.21 -6.34
CA LYS A 385 -1.56 -24.66 -6.22
C LYS A 385 -0.71 -25.23 -5.10
N ASN A 386 0.53 -24.77 -4.94
CA ASN A 386 1.43 -25.24 -3.88
C ASN A 386 0.89 -24.89 -2.49
N VAL A 387 0.41 -23.66 -2.29
CA VAL A 387 -0.22 -23.23 -1.01
C VAL A 387 -1.47 -24.05 -0.72
N MET A 388 -2.34 -24.24 -1.71
CA MET A 388 -3.53 -25.08 -1.56
C MET A 388 -3.15 -26.54 -1.26
N GLN A 389 -2.16 -27.11 -1.94
CA GLN A 389 -1.71 -28.49 -1.75
C GLN A 389 -1.10 -28.71 -0.35
N ASN A 390 -0.35 -27.73 0.17
CA ASN A 390 0.20 -27.77 1.51
C ASN A 390 -0.90 -27.93 2.57
N PHE A 391 -2.03 -27.23 2.40
CA PHE A 391 -3.22 -27.34 3.26
C PHE A 391 -3.85 -28.75 3.27
N PHE A 392 -3.64 -29.57 2.25
CA PHE A 392 -4.16 -30.95 2.18
C PHE A 392 -3.09 -32.03 2.44
N SER A 393 -1.90 -31.64 2.91
CA SER A 393 -0.81 -32.60 3.16
C SER A 393 -1.05 -33.43 4.42
N SER A 394 -0.61 -34.70 4.42
CA SER A 394 -0.76 -35.60 5.57
C SER A 394 -0.09 -35.07 6.84
N LYS A 395 1.07 -34.42 6.68
CA LYS A 395 1.80 -33.76 7.77
C LYS A 395 0.94 -32.72 8.51
N TYR A 396 0.08 -32.01 7.79
CA TYR A 396 -0.84 -31.02 8.36
C TYR A 396 -2.04 -31.66 9.07
N ILE A 397 -2.66 -32.68 8.46
CA ILE A 397 -3.78 -33.42 9.05
C ILE A 397 -3.38 -34.05 10.40
N GLU A 398 -2.12 -34.46 10.54
CA GLU A 398 -1.56 -35.03 11.77
C GLU A 398 -1.17 -33.98 12.85
N GLU A 399 -0.83 -32.74 12.46
CA GLU A 399 -0.33 -31.67 13.34
C GLU A 399 -1.43 -30.72 13.91
N MET A 400 -2.70 -30.91 13.55
CA MET A 400 -3.91 -30.15 13.98
C MET A 400 -4.09 -29.95 15.51
N SER A 401 -3.21 -30.51 16.34
CA SER A 401 -3.28 -30.51 17.80
C SER A 401 -2.43 -29.42 18.49
N ARG A 402 -1.83 -28.47 17.77
CA ARG A 402 -1.04 -27.37 18.37
C ARG A 402 -1.53 -25.97 17.98
N ASP A 403 -1.88 -25.18 19.00
CA ASP A 403 -2.58 -23.88 19.00
C ASP A 403 -1.81 -22.67 18.39
N ALA A 404 -0.82 -22.90 17.53
CA ALA A 404 0.06 -21.86 16.95
C ALA A 404 0.14 -21.93 15.40
N ASP A 405 -0.93 -22.38 14.75
CA ASP A 405 -0.85 -22.85 13.37
C ASP A 405 -1.18 -21.76 12.32
N ALA A 406 -0.35 -21.67 11.27
CA ALA A 406 -0.51 -20.72 10.17
C ALA A 406 -1.85 -20.85 9.45
N HIS A 407 -2.43 -22.04 9.48
CA HIS A 407 -3.70 -22.39 8.84
C HIS A 407 -4.92 -22.31 9.77
N ARG A 408 -4.76 -21.81 11.02
CA ARG A 408 -5.90 -21.59 11.94
C ARG A 408 -6.98 -20.72 11.31
N SER A 409 -8.24 -21.16 11.27
CA SER A 409 -9.32 -20.42 10.59
C SER A 409 -9.16 -20.29 9.07
N VAL A 410 -8.25 -21.02 8.40
CA VAL A 410 -8.17 -21.08 6.93
C VAL A 410 -9.03 -22.24 6.42
N ARG A 411 -9.88 -21.99 5.42
CA ARG A 411 -10.70 -23.04 4.82
C ARG A 411 -10.71 -22.95 3.29
N TYR A 412 -9.96 -23.87 2.66
CA TYR A 412 -9.88 -23.96 1.20
C TYR A 412 -10.91 -24.86 0.56
N ARG A 413 -11.37 -25.91 1.23
CA ARG A 413 -12.36 -26.85 0.67
C ARG A 413 -13.47 -27.05 1.68
N ASP A 414 -14.69 -27.11 1.16
CA ASP A 414 -15.85 -27.54 1.91
C ASP A 414 -16.08 -29.04 1.73
N ASP A 415 -16.27 -29.76 2.83
CA ASP A 415 -16.42 -31.23 2.83
C ASP A 415 -17.74 -31.70 2.24
N LEU A 416 -18.79 -30.87 2.27
CA LEU A 416 -20.11 -31.24 1.79
C LEU A 416 -20.22 -31.17 0.26
N THR A 417 -19.89 -30.02 -0.30
CA THR A 417 -20.01 -29.74 -1.74
C THR A 417 -18.75 -30.12 -2.52
N GLU A 418 -17.66 -30.43 -1.80
CA GLU A 418 -16.30 -30.53 -2.32
C GLU A 418 -15.81 -29.25 -3.03
N GLY A 419 -16.51 -28.14 -2.85
CA GLY A 419 -16.22 -26.85 -3.46
C GLY A 419 -14.98 -26.21 -2.84
N TYR A 420 -14.14 -25.63 -3.70
CA TYR A 420 -12.94 -24.90 -3.29
C TYR A 420 -13.23 -23.41 -3.16
N ASN A 421 -12.67 -22.78 -2.13
CA ASN A 421 -12.68 -21.33 -1.94
C ASN A 421 -11.78 -20.66 -2.97
N ILE A 422 -12.08 -19.40 -3.29
CA ILE A 422 -11.42 -18.68 -4.39
C ILE A 422 -10.11 -18.07 -3.89
N THR A 423 -8.97 -18.58 -4.36
CA THR A 423 -7.64 -18.04 -4.00
C THR A 423 -7.32 -16.77 -4.80
N PRO A 424 -7.18 -15.60 -4.16
CA PRO A 424 -6.88 -14.36 -4.85
C PRO A 424 -5.39 -14.30 -5.19
N ASN A 425 -5.07 -14.25 -6.48
CA ASN A 425 -3.69 -14.14 -6.96
C ASN A 425 -3.47 -12.79 -7.62
N PHE A 426 -2.38 -12.09 -7.31
CA PHE A 426 -2.16 -10.79 -7.91
C PHE A 426 -0.69 -10.47 -8.18
N PHE A 427 -0.47 -9.57 -9.13
CA PHE A 427 0.82 -8.93 -9.33
C PHE A 427 0.80 -7.50 -8.79
N ILE A 428 1.92 -7.07 -8.22
CA ILE A 428 2.15 -5.68 -7.83
C ILE A 428 3.29 -5.10 -8.66
N ARG A 429 3.03 -3.95 -9.30
CA ARG A 429 4.01 -3.24 -10.12
C ARG A 429 4.23 -1.84 -9.55
N GLY A 430 5.48 -1.39 -9.60
CA GLY A 430 5.77 0.02 -9.33
C GLY A 430 5.28 0.88 -10.48
N ASP A 431 4.57 1.95 -10.16
CA ASP A 431 4.13 2.98 -11.11
C ASP A 431 4.50 4.37 -10.58
N VAL A 432 4.76 5.30 -11.50
CA VAL A 432 5.00 6.71 -11.18
C VAL A 432 3.97 7.56 -11.91
N PRO A 433 3.29 8.50 -11.21
CA PRO A 433 2.33 9.38 -11.85
C PRO A 433 2.92 10.08 -13.07
N LYS A 434 2.16 10.11 -14.18
CA LYS A 434 2.57 10.80 -15.41
C LYS A 434 2.80 12.29 -15.10
N PHE A 435 3.85 12.85 -15.71
CA PHE A 435 4.11 14.29 -15.59
C PHE A 435 3.05 15.08 -16.34
N SER A 436 2.49 16.08 -15.66
CA SER A 436 1.49 17.01 -16.18
C SER A 436 1.97 18.45 -16.07
N ASN A 437 2.54 18.85 -14.93
CA ASN A 437 3.07 20.18 -14.71
C ASN A 437 4.07 20.21 -13.53
N GLU A 438 4.82 21.31 -13.42
CA GLU A 438 5.89 21.46 -12.43
C GLU A 438 5.41 21.46 -10.97
N SER A 439 4.13 21.70 -10.68
CA SER A 439 3.64 21.65 -9.30
C SER A 439 3.77 20.26 -8.66
N GLN A 440 3.89 19.20 -9.48
CA GLN A 440 4.12 17.83 -9.00
C GLN A 440 5.46 17.67 -8.28
N TYR A 441 6.49 18.46 -8.59
CA TYR A 441 7.77 18.41 -7.89
C TYR A 441 7.69 18.86 -6.43
N VAL A 442 6.61 19.56 -6.05
CA VAL A 442 6.35 19.96 -4.65
C VAL A 442 5.75 18.80 -3.85
N SER A 443 5.12 17.84 -4.52
CA SER A 443 4.57 16.65 -3.88
C SER A 443 5.66 15.59 -3.66
N ASP A 444 5.78 15.10 -2.42
CA ASP A 444 6.67 13.99 -2.04
C ASP A 444 6.49 12.74 -2.94
N TYR A 445 5.27 12.50 -3.44
CA TYR A 445 4.92 11.33 -4.25
C TYR A 445 4.64 11.65 -5.72
N PHE A 446 5.08 12.83 -6.19
CA PHE A 446 4.90 13.31 -7.56
C PHE A 446 3.43 13.36 -8.04
N GLN A 447 2.48 13.58 -7.13
CA GLN A 447 1.05 13.58 -7.43
C GLN A 447 0.56 14.96 -7.92
N PRO A 448 -0.38 15.01 -8.88
CA PRO A 448 -1.06 16.25 -9.25
C PRO A 448 -1.86 16.82 -8.06
N ARG A 449 -1.81 18.14 -7.86
CA ARG A 449 -2.40 18.82 -6.69
C ARG A 449 -3.92 18.63 -6.52
N ASN A 450 -4.64 18.26 -7.59
CA ASN A 450 -6.10 18.25 -7.64
C ASN A 450 -6.73 16.85 -7.80
N GLU A 451 -5.95 15.77 -7.73
CA GLU A 451 -6.46 14.40 -7.89
C GLU A 451 -6.61 13.68 -6.54
N LYS A 452 -7.64 12.83 -6.41
CA LYS A 452 -7.77 11.95 -5.25
C LYS A 452 -6.60 10.97 -5.22
N ASN A 453 -5.92 10.90 -4.08
CA ASN A 453 -4.74 10.10 -3.83
C ASN A 453 -5.05 8.60 -3.83
N GLU A 454 -5.10 7.99 -5.00
CA GLU A 454 -5.17 6.54 -5.11
C GLU A 454 -3.76 5.98 -5.24
N LEU A 455 -3.25 5.42 -4.14
CA LEU A 455 -1.88 4.87 -4.03
C LEU A 455 -1.74 3.49 -4.69
N VAL A 456 -2.86 2.79 -4.86
CA VAL A 456 -2.97 1.45 -5.43
C VAL A 456 -4.12 1.44 -6.42
N LYS A 457 -3.80 1.21 -7.69
CA LYS A 457 -4.78 1.21 -8.80
C LYS A 457 -4.82 -0.16 -9.46
N LEU A 458 -5.95 -0.52 -10.05
CA LEU A 458 -5.96 -1.67 -10.95
C LEU A 458 -5.22 -1.26 -12.23
N ALA A 459 -4.34 -2.14 -12.71
CA ALA A 459 -3.61 -1.86 -13.94
C ALA A 459 -4.59 -1.71 -15.11
N LYS A 460 -4.24 -0.85 -16.08
CA LYS A 460 -5.04 -0.63 -17.28
C LYS A 460 -4.49 -1.43 -18.45
N TYR A 461 -5.36 -1.79 -19.38
CA TYR A 461 -4.99 -2.50 -20.60
C TYR A 461 -5.65 -1.85 -21.81
N LYS A 462 -5.04 -1.96 -22.99
CA LYS A 462 -5.60 -1.43 -24.23
C LYS A 462 -6.81 -2.26 -24.64
N ASP A 463 -7.95 -1.61 -24.79
CA ASP A 463 -9.15 -2.21 -25.36
C ASP A 463 -9.00 -2.42 -26.88
N LYS A 464 -10.06 -2.92 -27.53
CA LYS A 464 -10.09 -3.14 -28.99
C LYS A 464 -9.89 -1.84 -29.79
N ASN A 465 -10.14 -0.69 -29.19
CA ASN A 465 -10.02 0.64 -29.78
C ASN A 465 -8.69 1.33 -29.42
N GLY A 466 -7.81 0.66 -28.67
CA GLY A 466 -6.54 1.21 -28.20
C GLY A 466 -6.64 2.10 -26.95
N GLN A 467 -7.81 2.21 -26.32
CA GLN A 467 -7.99 2.97 -25.07
C GLN A 467 -7.59 2.15 -23.85
N GLU A 468 -6.84 2.75 -22.94
CA GLU A 468 -6.41 2.08 -21.70
C GLU A 468 -7.49 2.14 -20.62
N THR A 469 -8.08 0.99 -20.29
CA THR A 469 -9.13 0.89 -19.27
C THR A 469 -8.88 -0.26 -18.29
N GLU A 470 -9.39 -0.11 -17.07
CA GLU A 470 -9.40 -1.18 -16.06
C GLU A 470 -10.28 -2.37 -16.50
N GLU A 471 -11.38 -2.10 -17.20
CA GLU A 471 -12.28 -3.13 -17.70
C GLU A 471 -11.61 -4.01 -18.77
N ALA A 472 -10.86 -3.40 -19.70
CA ALA A 472 -10.05 -4.15 -20.65
C ALA A 472 -9.04 -5.05 -19.95
N MET A 473 -8.41 -4.59 -18.86
CA MET A 473 -7.50 -5.41 -18.05
C MET A 473 -8.24 -6.59 -17.43
N MET A 474 -9.38 -6.34 -16.76
CA MET A 474 -10.18 -7.41 -16.16
C MET A 474 -10.57 -8.47 -17.19
N ASN A 475 -11.00 -8.05 -18.39
CA ASN A 475 -11.38 -8.95 -19.47
C ASN A 475 -10.19 -9.74 -20.03
N HIS A 476 -9.04 -9.09 -20.21
CA HIS A 476 -7.79 -9.73 -20.61
C HIS A 476 -7.40 -10.82 -19.60
N LEU A 477 -7.27 -10.48 -18.31
CA LEU A 477 -6.89 -11.42 -17.26
C LEU A 477 -7.91 -12.55 -17.10
N TRP A 478 -9.20 -12.24 -17.25
CA TRP A 478 -10.26 -13.25 -17.28
C TRP A 478 -10.05 -14.27 -18.40
N SER A 479 -9.67 -13.82 -19.61
CA SER A 479 -9.44 -14.70 -20.76
C SER A 479 -8.27 -15.68 -20.57
N ILE A 480 -7.24 -15.28 -19.82
CA ILE A 480 -6.01 -16.06 -19.62
C ILE A 480 -5.96 -16.78 -18.26
N ARG A 481 -7.05 -16.74 -17.50
CA ARG A 481 -7.15 -17.39 -16.19
C ARG A 481 -6.93 -18.90 -16.30
N ASN A 482 -6.45 -19.50 -15.22
CA ASN A 482 -6.40 -20.96 -15.15
C ASN A 482 -7.79 -21.49 -14.82
N ARG A 483 -8.27 -22.47 -15.61
CA ARG A 483 -9.48 -23.24 -15.34
C ARG A 483 -9.41 -24.59 -16.03
N HIS A 484 -9.90 -25.65 -15.37
CA HIS A 484 -10.07 -26.94 -16.02
C HIS A 484 -11.45 -27.05 -16.72
N PHE A 485 -12.49 -26.52 -16.08
CA PHE A 485 -13.85 -26.52 -16.60
C PHE A 485 -14.43 -25.10 -16.69
N LYS A 486 -15.30 -24.87 -17.69
CA LYS A 486 -16.09 -23.63 -17.79
C LYS A 486 -17.22 -23.66 -16.76
N ASN A 487 -17.68 -22.48 -16.31
CA ASN A 487 -18.79 -22.35 -15.38
C ASN A 487 -18.62 -23.20 -14.10
N ARG A 488 -17.41 -23.22 -13.53
CA ARG A 488 -17.12 -23.86 -12.23
C ARG A 488 -16.20 -22.97 -11.40
N LEU A 489 -16.79 -22.02 -10.68
CA LEU A 489 -16.03 -21.07 -9.86
C LEU A 489 -15.32 -21.74 -8.69
N PHE A 490 -16.00 -22.67 -8.02
CA PHE A 490 -15.50 -23.37 -6.83
C PHE A 490 -14.75 -24.65 -7.19
N ASP A 491 -14.12 -24.67 -8.36
CA ASP A 491 -13.23 -25.75 -8.78
C ASP A 491 -11.81 -25.43 -8.35
N ARG A 492 -11.07 -26.42 -7.87
CA ARG A 492 -9.67 -26.28 -7.44
C ARG A 492 -8.80 -25.60 -8.48
N ASP A 493 -9.03 -25.89 -9.75
CA ASP A 493 -8.20 -25.39 -10.85
C ASP A 493 -8.67 -24.03 -11.40
N THR A 494 -9.76 -23.45 -10.87
CA THR A 494 -10.21 -22.09 -11.21
C THR A 494 -9.44 -21.06 -10.40
N LEU A 495 -8.37 -20.52 -10.98
CA LEU A 495 -7.51 -19.52 -10.34
C LEU A 495 -7.63 -18.17 -11.03
N LEU A 496 -7.95 -17.14 -10.25
CA LEU A 496 -8.14 -15.78 -10.71
C LEU A 496 -6.89 -14.95 -10.49
N LEU A 497 -6.64 -14.00 -11.39
CA LEU A 497 -5.47 -13.13 -11.38
C LEU A 497 -5.88 -11.66 -11.55
N GLN A 498 -5.27 -10.76 -10.78
CA GLN A 498 -5.34 -9.31 -10.99
C GLN A 498 -3.94 -8.67 -11.00
N ILE A 499 -3.80 -7.48 -11.58
CA ILE A 499 -2.55 -6.73 -11.62
C ILE A 499 -2.81 -5.34 -11.04
N TYR A 500 -1.96 -4.92 -10.11
CA TYR A 500 -2.08 -3.64 -9.43
C TYR A 500 -0.83 -2.78 -9.63
N ASP A 501 -1.07 -1.49 -9.80
CA ASP A 501 -0.06 -0.46 -9.93
C ASP A 501 0.00 0.32 -8.61
N VAL A 502 1.17 0.32 -7.97
CA VAL A 502 1.41 1.01 -6.71
C VAL A 502 2.32 2.21 -6.94
N ASN A 503 2.00 3.34 -6.32
CA ASN A 503 2.87 4.52 -6.38
C ASN A 503 4.24 4.18 -5.79
N PHE A 504 5.26 4.09 -6.66
CA PHE A 504 6.58 3.62 -6.29
C PHE A 504 7.25 4.55 -5.25
N LEU A 505 7.08 5.87 -5.40
CA LEU A 505 7.65 6.85 -4.49
C LEU A 505 7.05 6.73 -3.08
N TYR A 506 5.75 6.46 -3.00
CA TYR A 506 5.08 6.19 -1.73
C TYR A 506 5.62 4.92 -1.08
N VAL A 507 5.70 3.80 -1.83
CA VAL A 507 6.26 2.53 -1.35
C VAL A 507 7.67 2.73 -0.80
N LEU A 508 8.52 3.45 -1.54
CA LEU A 508 9.89 3.75 -1.16
C LEU A 508 9.97 4.53 0.17
N ASN A 509 9.15 5.56 0.32
CA ASN A 509 9.09 6.34 1.56
C ASN A 509 8.51 5.51 2.73
N ALA A 510 7.43 4.76 2.49
CA ALA A 510 6.77 3.95 3.51
C ALA A 510 7.70 2.85 4.06
N TYR A 511 8.46 2.20 3.18
CA TYR A 511 9.46 1.21 3.57
C TYR A 511 10.58 1.80 4.42
N THR A 512 11.05 3.00 4.11
CA THR A 512 12.15 3.65 4.85
C THR A 512 11.69 4.40 6.11
N SER A 513 10.39 4.66 6.23
CA SER A 513 9.80 5.36 7.36
C SER A 513 9.96 4.58 8.67
N LYS A 514 10.27 5.30 9.76
CA LYS A 514 10.27 4.71 11.11
C LYS A 514 8.87 4.62 11.71
N ARG A 515 7.87 5.28 11.12
CA ARG A 515 6.49 5.30 11.61
C ARG A 515 5.79 4.03 11.13
N SER A 516 5.40 3.16 12.06
CA SER A 516 4.60 1.98 11.76
C SER A 516 3.23 2.33 11.17
N THR A 517 2.62 3.44 11.61
CA THR A 517 1.29 3.86 11.17
C THR A 517 1.15 3.98 9.65
N LEU A 518 2.15 4.55 8.98
CA LEU A 518 2.13 4.73 7.51
C LEU A 518 2.11 3.38 6.78
N ARG A 519 2.81 2.38 7.33
CA ARG A 519 2.84 1.02 6.76
C ARG A 519 1.53 0.30 7.04
N GLU A 520 1.01 0.38 8.26
CA GLU A 520 -0.26 -0.27 8.62
C GLU A 520 -1.46 0.31 7.86
N GLU A 521 -1.49 1.64 7.66
CA GLU A 521 -2.52 2.31 6.85
C GLU A 521 -2.45 1.81 5.40
N PHE A 522 -1.26 1.81 4.79
CA PHE A 522 -1.08 1.30 3.43
C PHE A 522 -1.46 -0.19 3.33
N LYS A 523 -1.04 -1.00 4.29
CA LYS A 523 -1.34 -2.44 4.38
C LYS A 523 -2.85 -2.66 4.35
N ARG A 524 -3.58 -1.97 5.23
CA ARG A 524 -5.04 -2.06 5.32
C ARG A 524 -5.71 -1.62 4.02
N ASP A 525 -5.34 -0.45 3.51
CA ASP A 525 -6.01 0.17 2.37
C ASP A 525 -5.73 -0.62 1.08
N ALA A 526 -4.50 -1.13 0.90
CA ALA A 526 -4.13 -2.00 -0.23
C ALA A 526 -4.88 -3.32 -0.18
N ARG A 527 -4.92 -4.01 0.97
CA ARG A 527 -5.64 -5.29 1.13
C ARG A 527 -7.14 -5.15 0.90
N ASP A 528 -7.74 -4.09 1.44
CA ASP A 528 -9.16 -3.78 1.21
C ASP A 528 -9.44 -3.52 -0.27
N LYS A 529 -8.59 -2.73 -0.95
CA LYS A 529 -8.68 -2.51 -2.39
C LYS A 529 -8.56 -3.81 -3.19
N PHE A 530 -7.59 -4.66 -2.86
CA PHE A 530 -7.40 -5.96 -3.52
C PHE A 530 -8.65 -6.82 -3.40
N ARG A 531 -9.16 -6.96 -2.17
CA ARG A 531 -10.38 -7.71 -1.87
C ARG A 531 -11.58 -7.18 -2.66
N LYS A 532 -11.84 -5.87 -2.61
CA LYS A 532 -12.94 -5.22 -3.33
C LYS A 532 -12.85 -5.44 -4.83
N ASN A 533 -11.67 -5.32 -5.42
CA ASN A 533 -11.49 -5.51 -6.85
C ASN A 533 -11.74 -6.98 -7.27
N PHE A 534 -11.40 -7.97 -6.42
CA PHE A 534 -11.79 -9.36 -6.66
C PHE A 534 -13.30 -9.58 -6.58
N ILE A 535 -13.97 -8.99 -5.59
CA ILE A 535 -15.43 -9.06 -5.46
C ILE A 535 -16.09 -8.46 -6.71
N LEU A 536 -15.64 -7.28 -7.15
CA LEU A 536 -16.14 -6.63 -8.38
C LEU A 536 -15.92 -7.51 -9.62
N LEU A 537 -14.80 -8.22 -9.72
CA LEU A 537 -14.57 -9.19 -10.80
C LEU A 537 -15.59 -10.34 -10.75
N LEU A 538 -15.84 -10.89 -9.57
CA LEU A 538 -16.80 -11.98 -9.38
C LEU A 538 -18.22 -11.52 -9.73
N ASP A 539 -18.63 -10.34 -9.25
CA ASP A 539 -19.92 -9.72 -9.59
C ASP A 539 -20.09 -9.52 -11.09
N LYS A 540 -19.04 -9.11 -11.81
CA LYS A 540 -19.11 -8.93 -13.26
C LYS A 540 -19.19 -10.26 -14.02
N LYS A 541 -18.66 -11.36 -13.48
CA LYS A 541 -18.49 -12.62 -14.21
C LYS A 541 -19.43 -13.75 -13.77
N PHE A 542 -20.06 -13.64 -12.60
CA PHE A 542 -20.99 -14.65 -12.08
C PHE A 542 -22.28 -14.04 -11.55
N ASN A 543 -23.33 -14.85 -11.60
CA ASN A 543 -24.52 -14.69 -10.78
C ASN A 543 -24.39 -15.61 -9.57
N PHE A 544 -24.69 -15.09 -8.38
CA PHE A 544 -24.67 -15.85 -7.15
C PHE A 544 -26.07 -16.09 -6.64
N TYR A 545 -26.29 -17.26 -6.06
CA TYR A 545 -27.59 -17.65 -5.51
C TYR A 545 -27.40 -18.35 -4.18
N LYS A 546 -28.26 -18.00 -3.20
CA LYS A 546 -28.47 -18.78 -1.98
C LYS A 546 -29.47 -19.89 -2.30
N ILE A 547 -29.07 -21.14 -2.13
CA ILE A 547 -29.95 -22.29 -2.34
C ILE A 547 -30.29 -22.91 -0.99
N ILE A 548 -31.57 -22.95 -0.65
CA ILE A 548 -32.11 -23.57 0.56
C ILE A 548 -32.98 -24.76 0.12
N PRO A 549 -32.57 -26.02 0.37
CA PRO A 549 -33.38 -27.19 0.03
C PRO A 549 -34.76 -27.16 0.70
N GLN A 550 -35.76 -27.71 0.03
CA GLN A 550 -37.10 -27.94 0.58
C GLN A 550 -37.35 -29.45 0.66
N GLY A 551 -37.81 -29.94 1.81
CA GLY A 551 -38.17 -31.36 1.99
C GLY A 551 -37.01 -32.36 1.98
N LEU A 552 -35.78 -31.94 1.72
CA LEU A 552 -34.56 -32.75 1.77
C LEU A 552 -33.56 -32.15 2.75
N ASP A 553 -32.82 -33.01 3.46
CA ASP A 553 -31.62 -32.55 4.15
C ASP A 553 -30.56 -32.09 3.13
N LEU A 554 -29.66 -31.20 3.55
CA LEU A 554 -28.68 -30.59 2.66
C LEU A 554 -27.69 -31.61 2.07
N ASN A 555 -27.37 -32.69 2.81
CA ASN A 555 -26.47 -33.74 2.33
C ASN A 555 -27.10 -34.53 1.19
N ALA A 556 -28.36 -34.94 1.35
CA ALA A 556 -29.14 -35.62 0.33
C ALA A 556 -29.35 -34.73 -0.90
N PHE A 557 -29.64 -33.44 -0.69
CA PHE A 557 -29.77 -32.46 -1.76
C PHE A 557 -28.48 -32.33 -2.59
N VAL A 558 -27.34 -32.16 -1.92
CA VAL A 558 -26.03 -32.05 -2.58
C VAL A 558 -25.66 -33.34 -3.29
N THR A 559 -25.85 -34.50 -2.65
CA THR A 559 -25.55 -35.81 -3.24
C THR A 559 -26.36 -36.07 -4.50
N HIS A 560 -27.65 -35.74 -4.50
CA HIS A 560 -28.53 -35.91 -5.65
C HIS A 560 -28.09 -35.05 -6.85
N ARG A 561 -27.56 -33.85 -6.60
CA ARG A 561 -27.16 -32.88 -7.64
C ARG A 561 -25.67 -32.84 -7.93
N PHE A 562 -24.87 -33.61 -7.20
CA PHE A 562 -23.41 -33.53 -7.19
C PHE A 562 -22.82 -33.56 -8.61
N ARG A 563 -23.20 -34.54 -9.43
CA ARG A 563 -22.69 -34.69 -10.81
C ARG A 563 -22.92 -33.45 -11.68
N ARG A 564 -24.04 -32.75 -11.48
CA ARG A 564 -24.42 -31.58 -12.29
C ARG A 564 -23.81 -30.28 -11.74
N TRP A 565 -23.68 -30.17 -10.42
CA TRP A 565 -23.33 -28.93 -9.74
C TRP A 565 -21.92 -28.92 -9.12
N ILE A 566 -21.14 -29.98 -9.27
CA ILE A 566 -19.73 -30.03 -8.84
C ILE A 566 -18.95 -28.82 -9.39
N GLY A 567 -18.22 -28.15 -8.49
CA GLY A 567 -17.48 -26.92 -8.79
C GLY A 567 -18.34 -25.65 -8.97
N LYS A 568 -19.66 -25.75 -8.84
CA LYS A 568 -20.60 -24.60 -8.83
C LYS A 568 -21.20 -24.31 -7.45
N MET A 569 -21.06 -25.23 -6.50
CA MET A 569 -21.56 -25.09 -5.14
C MET A 569 -20.42 -24.86 -4.15
N TYR A 570 -20.70 -24.11 -3.09
CA TYR A 570 -19.85 -23.99 -1.92
C TYR A 570 -20.71 -23.86 -0.67
N CYS A 571 -20.42 -24.62 0.39
CA CYS A 571 -21.09 -24.48 1.68
C CYS A 571 -20.22 -23.66 2.65
N PRO A 572 -20.69 -22.48 3.11
CA PRO A 572 -20.01 -21.72 4.16
C PRO A 572 -19.85 -22.49 5.47
N GLU A 573 -18.86 -22.12 6.28
CA GLU A 573 -18.50 -22.82 7.53
C GLU A 573 -19.42 -22.48 8.70
N ASP A 574 -19.97 -21.26 8.74
CA ASP A 574 -20.74 -20.73 9.87
C ASP A 574 -22.17 -21.28 9.99
N VAL A 575 -22.39 -22.45 9.41
CA VAL A 575 -23.63 -23.17 9.59
C VAL A 575 -23.34 -24.29 10.59
N HIS A 576 -23.62 -23.98 11.87
CA HIS A 576 -23.43 -24.87 13.01
C HIS A 576 -23.81 -26.31 12.65
N ASP A 577 -23.01 -27.25 13.16
CA ASP A 577 -22.86 -28.66 12.73
C ASP A 577 -24.18 -29.46 12.58
N ASP A 578 -25.30 -28.96 13.11
CA ASP A 578 -26.62 -29.58 13.05
C ASP A 578 -27.67 -28.82 12.20
N GLN A 579 -27.34 -27.67 11.60
CA GLN A 579 -28.27 -26.85 10.81
C GLN A 579 -27.66 -26.27 9.53
N LYS A 580 -26.85 -27.02 8.77
CA LYS A 580 -26.46 -26.57 7.41
C LYS A 580 -27.70 -26.28 6.56
N THR A 581 -28.10 -25.01 6.46
CA THR A 581 -29.38 -24.57 5.90
C THR A 581 -29.30 -24.17 4.44
N PHE A 582 -28.11 -23.83 3.92
CA PHE A 582 -27.97 -23.37 2.54
C PHE A 582 -26.60 -23.63 1.93
N ILE A 583 -26.54 -23.58 0.60
CA ILE A 583 -25.31 -23.52 -0.18
C ILE A 583 -25.30 -22.26 -1.05
N ILE A 584 -24.10 -21.83 -1.44
CA ILE A 584 -23.89 -20.80 -2.45
C ILE A 584 -23.74 -21.51 -3.79
N TYR A 585 -24.57 -21.15 -4.77
CA TYR A 585 -24.45 -21.57 -6.16
C TYR A 585 -23.95 -20.41 -7.02
N ALA A 586 -22.94 -20.67 -7.85
CA ALA A 586 -22.34 -19.69 -8.74
C ALA A 586 -22.52 -20.10 -10.20
N GLU A 587 -23.03 -19.18 -11.02
CA GLU A 587 -23.24 -19.38 -12.45
C GLU A 587 -22.54 -18.31 -13.27
N GLU A 588 -21.63 -18.73 -14.16
CA GLU A 588 -20.87 -17.82 -15.04
C GLU A 588 -21.85 -17.10 -15.98
N LYS A 589 -21.76 -15.77 -16.00
CA LYS A 589 -22.50 -14.92 -16.95
C LYS A 589 -21.95 -15.21 -18.35
N GLU A 590 -22.79 -15.72 -19.25
CA GLU A 590 -22.37 -15.93 -20.65
C GLU A 590 -22.14 -14.59 -21.37
N SER A 591 -21.18 -14.57 -22.30
CA SER A 591 -21.00 -13.47 -23.25
C SER A 591 -22.25 -13.37 -24.14
N GLU A 592 -22.73 -12.14 -24.37
CA GLU A 592 -23.98 -11.79 -25.08
C GLU A 592 -24.23 -12.49 -26.44
N GLU A 593 -23.25 -13.17 -27.04
CA GLU A 593 -23.38 -13.90 -28.32
C GLU A 593 -24.13 -15.25 -28.24
N LEU A 594 -24.37 -15.82 -27.05
CA LEU A 594 -25.04 -17.13 -26.89
C LEU A 594 -26.49 -17.06 -26.39
N LEU A 595 -27.05 -15.86 -26.25
CA LEU A 595 -28.28 -15.64 -25.48
C LEU A 595 -29.59 -16.05 -26.16
N ASN A 596 -29.58 -16.52 -27.40
CA ASN A 596 -30.81 -16.61 -28.19
C ASN A 596 -31.54 -17.95 -28.23
N GLU A 597 -31.03 -19.05 -27.68
CA GLU A 597 -31.78 -20.33 -27.77
C GLU A 597 -31.87 -21.17 -26.50
N THR A 598 -31.01 -20.98 -25.48
CA THR A 598 -30.95 -21.94 -24.36
C THR A 598 -31.32 -21.35 -22.99
N THR A 599 -31.10 -20.05 -22.76
CA THR A 599 -31.13 -19.46 -21.40
C THR A 599 -32.53 -19.06 -20.93
N SER A 600 -33.52 -19.01 -21.81
CA SER A 600 -34.92 -18.68 -21.46
C SER A 600 -35.66 -19.82 -20.77
N ASN A 601 -35.19 -21.06 -20.92
CA ASN A 601 -35.84 -22.24 -20.34
C ASN A 601 -35.33 -22.63 -18.96
N GLU A 602 -34.12 -22.25 -18.54
CA GLU A 602 -33.59 -22.57 -17.20
C GLU A 602 -33.81 -21.45 -16.16
N LYS A 603 -34.01 -20.20 -16.60
CA LYS A 603 -34.36 -19.07 -15.71
C LYS A 603 -35.75 -19.20 -15.03
N ARG A 604 -36.58 -20.17 -15.45
CA ARG A 604 -37.93 -20.45 -14.92
C ARG A 604 -38.16 -21.90 -14.43
N ARG A 605 -37.19 -22.81 -14.55
CA ARG A 605 -37.44 -24.27 -14.38
C ARG A 605 -37.17 -24.86 -12.99
N VAL A 606 -37.39 -24.11 -11.91
CA VAL A 606 -37.42 -24.70 -10.56
C VAL A 606 -38.71 -24.38 -9.79
N ILE A 607 -39.55 -23.47 -10.28
CA ILE A 607 -40.83 -23.18 -9.63
C ILE A 607 -41.87 -24.28 -9.93
N ASP A 608 -41.60 -25.21 -10.85
CA ASP A 608 -42.56 -26.28 -11.19
C ASP A 608 -42.50 -27.54 -10.30
N ASN A 609 -41.53 -27.70 -9.38
CA ASN A 609 -41.34 -28.97 -8.64
C ASN A 609 -41.12 -28.88 -7.10
N ASP A 610 -41.28 -27.74 -6.43
CA ASP A 610 -41.22 -27.63 -4.94
C ASP A 610 -39.94 -28.11 -4.21
N GLU A 611 -38.79 -28.30 -4.89
CA GLU A 611 -37.62 -28.96 -4.27
C GLU A 611 -36.60 -28.03 -3.55
N PHE A 612 -36.53 -26.73 -3.84
CA PHE A 612 -35.63 -25.78 -3.15
C PHE A 612 -35.97 -24.31 -3.42
N ILE A 613 -35.65 -23.42 -2.47
CA ILE A 613 -35.72 -21.97 -2.62
C ILE A 613 -34.40 -21.46 -3.19
N CYS A 614 -34.48 -20.61 -4.22
CA CYS A 614 -33.35 -19.95 -4.85
C CYS A 614 -33.48 -18.43 -4.66
N LEU A 615 -32.56 -17.82 -3.91
CA LEU A 615 -32.53 -16.37 -3.70
C LEU A 615 -31.32 -15.78 -4.43
N PRO A 616 -31.51 -14.81 -5.34
CA PRO A 616 -30.38 -14.12 -5.95
C PRO A 616 -29.58 -13.37 -4.89
N LEU A 617 -28.26 -13.42 -5.01
CA LEU A 617 -27.32 -12.66 -4.20
C LEU A 617 -26.50 -11.77 -5.15
N SER A 618 -26.37 -10.47 -4.88
CA SER A 618 -25.19 -9.73 -5.34
C SER A 618 -23.96 -10.24 -4.57
N ALA A 619 -22.76 -10.29 -5.15
CA ALA A 619 -21.57 -10.73 -4.43
C ALA A 619 -21.32 -9.85 -3.19
N GLN A 620 -21.71 -8.56 -3.23
CA GLN A 620 -21.74 -7.68 -2.07
C GLN A 620 -22.73 -8.15 -0.98
N SER A 621 -23.94 -8.59 -1.34
CA SER A 621 -24.92 -9.15 -0.38
C SER A 621 -24.63 -10.60 0.07
N VAL A 622 -23.75 -11.34 -0.64
CA VAL A 622 -23.17 -12.59 -0.08
C VAL A 622 -22.30 -12.26 1.15
N LEU A 623 -21.75 -11.04 1.24
CA LEU A 623 -20.92 -10.56 2.37
C LEU A 623 -21.76 -10.13 3.59
N ASP A 624 -22.91 -9.49 3.38
CA ASP A 624 -23.75 -8.94 4.46
C ASP A 624 -24.67 -10.01 5.11
N ALA A 625 -24.96 -11.11 4.41
CA ALA A 625 -25.76 -12.21 4.95
C ALA A 625 -25.12 -12.92 6.18
N ALA A 626 -23.83 -12.68 6.45
CA ALA A 626 -23.14 -13.12 7.66
C ALA A 626 -23.40 -12.23 8.88
N ALA A 627 -23.92 -11.01 8.69
CA ALA A 627 -24.22 -10.05 9.77
C ALA A 627 -25.64 -10.22 10.35
N ASP A 628 -26.57 -10.80 9.60
CA ASP A 628 -27.93 -11.08 10.06
C ASP A 628 -27.99 -12.39 10.88
N ARG A 629 -27.45 -12.34 12.10
CA ARG A 629 -27.54 -13.40 13.11
C ARG A 629 -28.90 -13.48 13.84
N GLU A 630 -29.96 -12.82 13.37
CA GLU A 630 -31.26 -12.80 14.05
C GLU A 630 -32.47 -13.15 13.16
N LEU A 631 -32.28 -14.01 12.16
CA LEU A 631 -33.38 -14.81 11.64
C LEU A 631 -33.26 -16.21 12.25
N ASN A 632 -33.68 -16.31 13.51
CA ASN A 632 -33.92 -17.58 14.17
C ASN A 632 -34.87 -18.41 13.28
N PRO A 633 -34.46 -19.59 12.77
CA PRO A 633 -35.34 -20.42 11.94
C PRO A 633 -36.59 -20.89 12.71
N ASP A 634 -36.59 -20.77 14.04
CA ASP A 634 -37.71 -21.19 14.90
C ASP A 634 -38.88 -20.18 14.98
N ILE A 635 -38.83 -19.01 14.33
CA ILE A 635 -39.95 -18.03 14.36
C ILE A 635 -40.91 -18.18 13.16
N PHE A 636 -40.56 -18.99 12.17
CA PHE A 636 -41.53 -19.45 11.17
C PHE A 636 -41.78 -20.95 11.33
N THR A 637 -42.24 -21.37 12.51
CA THR A 637 -43.26 -22.41 12.49
C THR A 637 -44.44 -21.78 11.78
N ILE A 638 -44.60 -22.12 10.50
CA ILE A 638 -45.85 -21.88 9.79
C ILE A 638 -46.89 -22.66 10.61
N GLU A 639 -47.58 -21.97 11.55
CA GLU A 639 -48.93 -22.35 11.94
C GLU A 639 -49.62 -22.71 10.64
N SER A 640 -50.14 -23.94 10.54
CA SER A 640 -50.63 -24.51 9.28
C SER A 640 -51.36 -23.44 8.48
N THR A 641 -51.13 -23.35 7.16
CA THR A 641 -51.76 -22.36 6.28
C THR A 641 -53.26 -22.16 6.56
N SER A 642 -53.93 -23.22 6.99
CA SER A 642 -55.30 -23.27 7.51
C SER A 642 -55.61 -22.38 8.74
N GLU A 643 -54.70 -22.25 9.71
CA GLU A 643 -54.89 -21.46 10.95
C GLU A 643 -54.70 -19.96 10.71
N LEU A 644 -53.74 -19.61 9.85
CA LEU A 644 -53.46 -18.24 9.42
C LEU A 644 -54.56 -17.71 8.48
N LEU A 645 -55.09 -18.58 7.60
CA LEU A 645 -56.27 -18.28 6.76
C LEU A 645 -57.54 -18.06 7.60
N ASN A 646 -57.75 -18.84 8.67
CA ASN A 646 -58.89 -18.66 9.58
C ASN A 646 -58.85 -17.33 10.36
N ARG A 647 -57.67 -16.76 10.61
CA ARG A 647 -57.53 -15.44 11.23
C ARG A 647 -57.76 -14.27 10.26
N ILE A 648 -57.70 -14.53 8.94
CA ILE A 648 -57.80 -13.54 7.86
C ILE A 648 -59.22 -13.50 7.26
N GLU A 649 -60.23 -14.08 7.92
CA GLU A 649 -61.62 -13.91 7.47
C GLU A 649 -62.05 -12.44 7.53
N ARG A 650 -62.20 -11.85 6.34
CA ARG A 650 -62.72 -10.49 6.03
C ARG A 650 -61.72 -9.35 6.21
N GLY A 651 -60.67 -9.31 5.39
CA GLY A 651 -59.99 -8.06 5.01
C GLY A 651 -59.36 -7.27 6.15
N GLY A 652 -58.72 -7.96 7.12
CA GLY A 652 -58.05 -7.34 8.26
C GLY A 652 -56.54 -7.20 8.09
N ILE A 653 -55.97 -6.12 8.65
CA ILE A 653 -54.52 -5.92 8.82
C ILE A 653 -54.07 -6.69 10.06
N VAL A 654 -53.05 -7.53 9.95
CA VAL A 654 -52.44 -8.21 11.12
C VAL A 654 -51.14 -7.49 11.49
N GLU A 655 -51.11 -6.92 12.70
CA GLU A 655 -49.91 -6.32 13.28
C GLU A 655 -49.06 -7.44 13.90
N LEU A 656 -47.83 -7.63 13.40
CA LEU A 656 -46.90 -8.60 13.98
C LEU A 656 -46.42 -8.10 15.35
N PRO A 657 -46.23 -9.00 16.33
CA PRO A 657 -45.80 -8.60 17.67
C PRO A 657 -44.46 -7.84 17.62
N LYS A 658 -44.43 -6.69 18.31
CA LYS A 658 -43.21 -5.88 18.46
C LYS A 658 -42.11 -6.72 19.11
N GLN A 659 -40.96 -6.87 18.44
CA GLN A 659 -39.77 -7.42 19.08
C GLN A 659 -39.37 -6.53 20.27
N GLN A 660 -39.00 -7.17 21.39
CA GLN A 660 -38.38 -6.50 22.53
C GLN A 660 -37.08 -5.82 22.09
N VAL A 661 -36.99 -4.52 22.35
CA VAL A 661 -35.82 -3.68 22.05
C VAL A 661 -34.67 -4.05 22.99
N PHE A 662 -33.54 -4.50 22.44
CA PHE A 662 -32.26 -4.51 23.15
C PHE A 662 -31.50 -3.19 22.91
N PRO A 663 -30.61 -2.74 23.83
CA PRO A 663 -30.40 -1.31 24.10
C PRO A 663 -29.69 -0.45 23.04
N ASN A 664 -29.30 -0.98 21.88
CA ASN A 664 -28.39 -0.28 20.96
C ASN A 664 -28.88 -0.10 19.51
N GLN A 665 -30.18 -0.23 19.23
CA GLN A 665 -30.77 0.19 17.95
C GLN A 665 -32.00 1.08 18.18
N GLN A 666 -31.85 2.39 17.94
CA GLN A 666 -32.94 3.37 17.96
C GLN A 666 -33.61 3.47 16.57
N THR A 667 -34.31 2.43 16.12
CA THR A 667 -35.37 2.54 15.09
C THR A 667 -36.25 1.31 15.12
N SER A 668 -37.28 1.30 15.98
CA SER A 668 -38.33 0.29 15.93
C SER A 668 -39.33 0.65 14.83
N VAL A 669 -39.16 0.13 13.62
CA VAL A 669 -40.20 0.25 12.58
C VAL A 669 -41.04 -1.03 12.59
N PRO A 670 -42.37 -0.95 12.79
CA PRO A 670 -43.24 -2.13 12.79
C PRO A 670 -43.29 -2.80 11.40
N LYS A 671 -43.21 -4.13 11.38
CA LYS A 671 -43.44 -4.96 10.19
C LYS A 671 -44.95 -5.25 10.10
N TYR A 672 -45.60 -4.86 9.01
CA TYR A 672 -47.02 -5.13 8.77
C TYR A 672 -47.18 -6.21 7.69
N LEU A 673 -48.16 -7.09 7.86
CA LEU A 673 -48.64 -8.00 6.82
C LEU A 673 -50.01 -7.50 6.35
N LEU A 674 -50.15 -7.21 5.05
CA LEU A 674 -51.42 -6.77 4.46
C LEU A 674 -51.87 -7.82 3.44
N ALA A 675 -53.04 -8.41 3.65
CA ALA A 675 -53.68 -9.33 2.71
C ALA A 675 -54.91 -8.65 2.11
N LEU A 676 -54.98 -8.55 0.79
CA LEU A 676 -56.14 -8.02 0.07
C LEU A 676 -56.67 -9.11 -0.86
N GLY A 677 -57.93 -9.48 -0.66
CA GLY A 677 -58.69 -10.38 -1.53
C GLY A 677 -60.18 -10.15 -1.30
N ASP A 678 -60.96 -10.11 -2.38
CA ASP A 678 -62.42 -9.95 -2.32
C ASP A 678 -63.14 -11.31 -2.13
N ASP A 679 -62.48 -12.47 -2.28
CA ASP A 679 -63.03 -13.81 -2.01
C ASP A 679 -61.95 -14.88 -1.69
N ALA A 680 -62.34 -15.93 -0.95
CA ALA A 680 -61.46 -16.97 -0.38
C ALA A 680 -60.67 -17.83 -1.40
N ALA A 681 -60.95 -17.69 -2.71
CA ALA A 681 -60.22 -18.37 -3.78
C ALA A 681 -59.13 -17.49 -4.43
N ASP A 682 -59.08 -16.19 -4.11
CA ASP A 682 -58.27 -15.19 -4.81
C ASP A 682 -57.51 -14.27 -3.83
N ILE A 683 -56.67 -14.86 -2.97
CA ILE A 683 -55.71 -14.11 -2.16
C ILE A 683 -54.42 -13.97 -2.97
N HIS A 684 -54.18 -12.79 -3.56
CA HIS A 684 -53.15 -12.59 -4.60
C HIS A 684 -51.94 -11.73 -4.20
N LEU A 685 -51.79 -11.31 -2.93
CA LEU A 685 -50.73 -10.37 -2.57
C LEU A 685 -50.22 -10.55 -1.14
N PHE A 686 -48.92 -10.80 -0.99
CA PHE A 686 -48.19 -10.68 0.28
C PHE A 686 -47.21 -9.51 0.18
N ILE A 687 -47.37 -8.52 1.06
CA ILE A 687 -46.49 -7.34 1.12
C ILE A 687 -45.62 -7.43 2.37
N VAL A 688 -44.30 -7.46 2.18
CA VAL A 688 -43.32 -7.23 3.26
C VAL A 688 -42.63 -5.89 3.00
N LEU A 689 -42.68 -5.00 3.99
CA LEU A 689 -42.05 -3.67 3.93
C LEU A 689 -40.69 -3.72 4.63
N SER A 690 -39.62 -3.34 3.92
CA SER A 690 -38.29 -3.13 4.50
C SER A 690 -37.76 -1.73 4.14
N VAL A 691 -36.95 -1.12 5.00
CA VAL A 691 -36.36 0.21 4.73
C VAL A 691 -35.04 0.02 4.00
N ALA A 692 -34.84 0.74 2.89
CA ALA A 692 -33.71 0.53 2.00
C ALA A 692 -32.44 1.34 2.38
N ASP A 693 -32.52 2.31 3.29
CA ASP A 693 -31.36 3.09 3.74
C ASP A 693 -31.44 3.56 5.22
N SER A 694 -30.31 4.05 5.73
CA SER A 694 -30.17 4.55 7.11
C SER A 694 -30.85 5.91 7.36
N SER A 695 -31.42 6.54 6.33
CA SER A 695 -32.10 7.83 6.41
C SER A 695 -33.62 7.71 6.53
N GLY A 696 -34.19 6.53 6.25
CA GLY A 696 -35.63 6.28 6.32
C GLY A 696 -36.42 6.89 5.14
N THR A 697 -35.73 7.30 4.08
CA THR A 697 -36.33 8.05 2.96
C THR A 697 -36.96 7.14 1.90
N PHE A 698 -36.58 5.86 1.87
CA PHE A 698 -37.07 4.90 0.89
C PHE A 698 -37.57 3.60 1.52
N VAL A 699 -38.72 3.12 1.04
CA VAL A 699 -39.31 1.83 1.44
C VAL A 699 -39.22 0.88 0.26
N CYS A 700 -38.69 -0.32 0.52
CA CYS A 700 -38.65 -1.43 -0.40
C CYS A 700 -39.88 -2.31 -0.16
N LEU A 701 -40.63 -2.55 -1.22
CA LEU A 701 -41.87 -3.32 -1.18
C LEU A 701 -41.61 -4.63 -1.93
N HIS A 702 -41.68 -5.72 -1.16
CA HIS A 702 -41.47 -7.07 -1.64
C HIS A 702 -42.84 -7.69 -1.89
N VAL A 703 -43.14 -7.98 -3.16
CA VAL A 703 -44.43 -8.53 -3.57
C VAL A 703 -44.26 -9.85 -4.28
N LEU A 704 -45.05 -10.84 -3.85
CA LEU A 704 -45.29 -12.07 -4.60
C LEU A 704 -46.62 -11.94 -5.34
N GLU A 705 -46.56 -11.84 -6.67
CA GLU A 705 -47.72 -11.90 -7.57
C GLU A 705 -47.64 -13.17 -8.40
N GLN A 706 -48.65 -14.06 -8.31
CA GLN A 706 -48.84 -15.22 -9.20
C GLN A 706 -47.52 -15.89 -9.66
N ASN A 707 -46.70 -16.30 -8.69
CA ASN A 707 -45.40 -16.97 -8.90
C ASN A 707 -44.26 -16.11 -9.47
N SER A 708 -44.34 -14.78 -9.32
CA SER A 708 -43.28 -13.83 -9.64
C SER A 708 -42.99 -12.92 -8.45
N TYR A 709 -41.70 -12.79 -8.11
CA TYR A 709 -41.24 -11.84 -7.11
C TYR A 709 -40.89 -10.53 -7.82
N VAL A 710 -41.51 -9.44 -7.38
CA VAL A 710 -41.26 -8.11 -7.93
C VAL A 710 -40.80 -7.21 -6.79
N GLN A 711 -39.63 -6.59 -6.99
CA GLN A 711 -39.10 -5.62 -6.04
C GLN A 711 -39.35 -4.22 -6.59
N ARG A 712 -40.10 -3.41 -5.85
CA ARG A 712 -40.35 -2.01 -6.21
C ARG A 712 -39.92 -1.08 -5.08
N VAL A 713 -39.34 0.06 -5.46
CA VAL A 713 -38.76 1.03 -4.51
C VAL A 713 -39.57 2.33 -4.56
N PHE A 714 -39.90 2.88 -3.38
CA PHE A 714 -40.69 4.11 -3.20
C PHE A 714 -39.96 5.16 -2.41
N ASP A 715 -40.32 6.42 -2.65
CA ASP A 715 -40.02 7.56 -1.79
C ASP A 715 -41.08 7.66 -0.68
N CYS A 716 -40.65 7.72 0.58
CA CYS A 716 -41.53 7.71 1.76
C CYS A 716 -42.50 8.90 1.80
N ASN A 717 -42.17 10.02 1.17
CA ASN A 717 -43.00 11.22 1.23
C ASN A 717 -44.29 11.11 0.39
N GLU A 718 -44.31 10.30 -0.68
CA GLU A 718 -45.50 10.10 -1.52
C GLU A 718 -46.55 9.16 -0.90
N ILE A 719 -46.15 8.32 0.06
CA ILE A 719 -47.04 7.35 0.74
C ILE A 719 -47.88 8.04 1.80
N TRP A 720 -47.35 9.05 2.51
CA TRP A 720 -48.09 9.64 3.63
C TRP A 720 -49.28 10.49 3.16
N GLU A 721 -49.18 11.14 2.00
CA GLU A 721 -50.30 11.86 1.38
C GLU A 721 -51.33 10.89 0.75
N ASN A 722 -50.91 9.70 0.28
CA ASN A 722 -51.80 8.70 -0.33
C ASN A 722 -52.32 7.61 0.62
N LYS A 723 -51.88 7.61 1.89
CA LYS A 723 -52.29 6.65 2.93
C LYS A 723 -53.79 6.63 3.18
N VAL A 724 -54.48 7.75 2.92
CA VAL A 724 -55.94 7.90 3.06
C VAL A 724 -56.70 7.33 1.86
N ASN A 725 -56.08 7.25 0.68
CA ASN A 725 -56.72 6.78 -0.55
C ASN A 725 -56.63 5.26 -0.76
N LEU A 726 -55.52 4.62 -0.38
CA LEU A 726 -55.35 3.15 -0.50
C LEU A 726 -56.33 2.34 0.35
N VAL A 727 -56.81 2.91 1.47
CA VAL A 727 -57.77 2.26 2.38
C VAL A 727 -59.23 2.49 1.93
N ASN A 728 -59.52 3.59 1.22
CA ASN A 728 -60.90 4.00 0.91
C ASN A 728 -61.30 3.89 -0.56
N GLN A 729 -60.34 3.84 -1.49
CA GLN A 729 -60.61 3.72 -2.91
C GLN A 729 -59.85 2.49 -3.42
N ARG A 730 -60.60 1.51 -3.94
CA ARG A 730 -60.10 0.31 -4.63
C ARG A 730 -59.24 0.68 -5.86
N MET A 731 -58.08 1.27 -5.64
CA MET A 731 -57.09 1.55 -6.69
C MET A 731 -56.52 0.22 -7.16
N LYS A 732 -56.47 0.03 -8.48
CA LYS A 732 -55.86 -1.16 -9.06
C LYS A 732 -54.35 -1.04 -8.97
N TRP A 733 -53.68 -2.16 -8.70
CA TRP A 733 -52.23 -2.28 -8.58
C TRP A 733 -51.45 -1.54 -9.68
N ASN A 734 -51.93 -1.58 -10.93
CA ASN A 734 -51.25 -0.94 -12.06
C ASN A 734 -51.26 0.60 -12.03
N ASP A 735 -52.06 1.23 -11.17
CA ASP A 735 -52.27 2.68 -11.16
C ASP A 735 -51.39 3.42 -10.12
N LEU A 736 -50.51 2.70 -9.40
CA LEU A 736 -49.61 3.29 -8.41
C LEU A 736 -48.39 3.97 -9.06
N PRO A 737 -47.87 5.07 -8.49
CA PRO A 737 -46.75 5.84 -9.06
C PRO A 737 -45.39 5.17 -8.75
N TRP A 738 -45.00 4.20 -9.58
CA TRP A 738 -43.73 3.46 -9.43
C TRP A 738 -42.53 4.29 -9.93
N ARG A 739 -41.45 4.42 -9.13
CA ARG A 739 -40.19 5.03 -9.60
C ARG A 739 -39.32 4.08 -10.42
N SER A 740 -39.31 2.80 -10.06
CA SER A 740 -38.62 1.74 -10.80
C SER A 740 -39.20 0.36 -10.46
N THR A 741 -39.08 -0.56 -11.42
CA THR A 741 -39.50 -1.96 -11.30
C THR A 741 -38.28 -2.83 -11.63
N VAL A 742 -37.89 -3.72 -10.71
CA VAL A 742 -36.82 -4.72 -10.93
C VAL A 742 -37.38 -6.12 -10.81
#